data_AF-A0A7S3GLH8-F1
#
_entry.id   AF-A0A7S3GLH8-F1
#
_cell.length_a   1.000
_cell.length_b   1.000
_cell.length_c   1.000
_cell.angle_alpha   90.00
_cell.angle_beta   90.00
_cell.angle_gamma   90.00
#
_symmetry.space_group_name_H-M   'P 1'
#
loop_
_entity.id
_entity.type
_entity.pdbx_description
1 polymer ?
#
loop_
_entity_poly.entity_id
_entity_poly.type
_entity_poly.pdbx_seq_one_letter_code
_entity_poly.pdbx_strand_id
1 'polypeptide(L)'
;VEKSTIDFTLNGKATSVPSAEGQKRLVDWLRLQPALKGTKKTCGEGGCGACTVLLGRRDQAGKWAFSAANSCLRPLSSMEGCLVWTVNGAKKMETITKVADALAKGSGSQCGYCSQGMVMNMVSLLIDNPQPSEEDVERHFDGNICRCTGYRPILESFKKLAQAGDVTADIEDLCGDDCSSSSPPSPLSTTHFENGNKQWYRVLTVDEACRVYRQSEGKRVRFVVGHTGAGIYKNEEYDVYIDISAVPELLDISKTNGSGITLGAAVSLKDLIAVLEGSKGESDTFSPMLDHLRKVANVPVRGVGSWAGNLCLAHANNGFESDVYPILTAAGATITVVDMVTGERVILALSGFFDMPMSGRLVVSVFIPFVVSTSTSKVVFRSFKVMLRHQNSHALANAAFCARFNSTTRTSGGQIVAVFGSDPASTSNTRGERTARDMLFASDKRFAFFLPATEKAMGKVKVGDEEGIRTVLATAEKEIGEYCAGVTSSGELPYPYHLLPGFIFRFLLDATIEVMGKDSVDERVLSAQNYLLYSRPISSGEQTYSTIPGEYPITQPVPKIEGKGQCLGEVQYSGDVPIQPGTLFGAFALSTIGSGKLKAVVAPDDGRLVDTLTAKDIPAGLNDIFAGAPEEIFASSQINYFGQSVAMVLAEDPTDAEELAKATSCQYENEVAPVTTIEDAIAKKSFYPDSFIGSDGIDTGGVDKAMQKCRQAGRVVSGQAKCGSQWHFHMETQTAVARHSDDGGLIMHCSTQWPNDVQAAVSKVTGIPQNKIEINVLRMGGAYGGKISRNKFVALAVALAAVKTGRPVHCQMNFNTNMEMIGKRHPFIGQYTVGYDEEGKLQAVDLVYYSDEGSSPNDGSAGAAISSCDNAYHSPEWRVKAKLCKTNTPSNTAMRAPGNLQAAYIMEHIVEEVAAKMGADPADVKRKNLVQLGQVTPYGMPLPYCSMGEVWDELIDMADVKKINADVAEFNQNNKYVKRGVCVTPVKYGLPFTGVLHGAMVDVYADGTVSVMHSGCEVGQGLNTKVVQAVAHSLGVDVSDVSVKVTSNAVAPNGITTGGSITSGACVAAALKACDVLNDRLNPFKMISSTGKWLDVITQAYGAGVDLCARGFHHPVTKTPYAYNSYGAAVSVVELDALTGQSQVLSSTILFDCGESINPVVDIGQVEGGFVQALGWHMTEEIDYDSSTGELLTNGTWTYK
;
A
#
# COMPACT_ATOMS: atom_id res chain seq x y z
N VAL A 1 -29.03 6.72 -29.72
CA VAL A 1 -29.30 8.17 -29.61
C VAL A 1 -28.00 8.84 -29.29
N GLU A 2 -27.53 9.74 -30.16
CA GLU A 2 -26.37 10.57 -29.86
C GLU A 2 -26.75 11.58 -28.78
N LYS A 3 -25.95 11.67 -27.72
CA LYS A 3 -26.17 12.58 -26.60
C LYS A 3 -24.97 13.51 -26.44
N SER A 4 -25.24 14.80 -26.21
CA SER A 4 -24.22 15.80 -25.89
C SER A 4 -23.85 15.86 -24.41
N THR A 5 -24.61 15.19 -23.54
CA THR A 5 -24.39 15.14 -22.09
C THR A 5 -24.54 13.73 -21.56
N ILE A 6 -23.79 13.44 -20.50
CA ILE A 6 -23.85 12.24 -19.67
C ILE A 6 -24.60 12.61 -18.39
N ASP A 7 -25.72 11.95 -18.12
CA ASP A 7 -26.66 12.27 -17.05
C ASP A 7 -26.62 11.20 -15.96
N PHE A 8 -26.42 11.59 -14.70
CA PHE A 8 -26.38 10.69 -13.54
C PHE A 8 -26.78 11.40 -12.25
N THR A 9 -27.00 10.65 -11.16
CA THR A 9 -27.33 11.23 -9.85
C THR A 9 -26.12 11.16 -8.93
N LEU A 10 -25.71 12.28 -8.36
CA LEU A 10 -24.57 12.39 -7.43
C LEU A 10 -25.03 12.92 -6.08
N ASN A 11 -24.85 12.15 -5.01
CA ASN A 11 -25.27 12.52 -3.65
C ASN A 11 -26.74 12.99 -3.61
N GLY A 12 -27.62 12.23 -4.28
CA GLY A 12 -29.03 12.55 -4.44
C GLY A 12 -29.32 13.84 -5.21
N LYS A 13 -28.43 14.29 -6.11
CA LYS A 13 -28.64 15.45 -6.99
C LYS A 13 -28.40 15.07 -8.45
N ALA A 14 -29.35 15.38 -9.32
CA ALA A 14 -29.18 15.22 -10.77
C ALA A 14 -27.96 16.03 -11.26
N THR A 15 -27.13 15.38 -12.05
CA THR A 15 -25.85 15.89 -12.54
C THR A 15 -25.72 15.55 -14.03
N SER A 16 -25.41 16.55 -14.85
CA SER A 16 -25.12 16.38 -16.28
C SER A 16 -23.73 16.90 -16.57
N VAL A 17 -22.93 16.12 -17.30
CA VAL A 17 -21.56 16.49 -17.71
C VAL A 17 -21.46 16.42 -19.24
N PRO A 18 -20.73 17.32 -19.91
CA PRO A 18 -20.55 17.25 -21.36
C PRO A 18 -19.97 15.91 -21.82
N SER A 19 -20.46 15.37 -22.93
CA SER A 19 -19.94 14.12 -23.50
C SER A 19 -18.44 14.22 -23.81
N ALA A 20 -17.93 15.38 -24.21
CA ALA A 20 -16.50 15.60 -24.46
C ALA A 20 -15.58 15.22 -23.28
N GLU A 21 -16.08 15.26 -22.04
CA GLU A 21 -15.33 14.83 -20.84
C GLU A 21 -15.48 13.33 -20.54
N GLY A 22 -16.16 12.57 -21.39
CA GLY A 22 -16.60 11.20 -21.14
C GLY A 22 -15.48 10.19 -20.87
N GLN A 23 -14.24 10.50 -21.23
CA GLN A 23 -13.05 9.69 -20.94
C GLN A 23 -12.42 9.99 -19.57
N LYS A 24 -12.70 11.17 -18.98
CA LYS A 24 -12.20 11.50 -17.65
C LYS A 24 -12.69 10.47 -16.65
N ARG A 25 -11.81 10.10 -15.73
CA ARG A 25 -12.18 9.21 -14.62
C ARG A 25 -13.05 9.99 -13.64
N LEU A 26 -14.04 9.32 -13.07
CA LEU A 26 -14.97 9.92 -12.11
C LEU A 26 -14.23 10.59 -10.96
N VAL A 27 -13.16 9.96 -10.43
CA VAL A 27 -12.37 10.57 -9.34
C VAL A 27 -11.71 11.89 -9.74
N ASP A 28 -11.21 11.98 -10.97
CA ASP A 28 -10.51 13.18 -11.46
C ASP A 28 -11.52 14.31 -11.62
N TRP A 29 -12.67 14.03 -12.23
CA TRP A 29 -13.77 15.00 -12.35
C TRP A 29 -14.33 15.45 -10.99
N LEU A 30 -14.57 14.52 -10.05
CA LEU A 30 -15.04 14.84 -8.70
C LEU A 30 -14.05 15.79 -8.00
N ARG A 31 -12.76 15.49 -8.09
CA ARG A 31 -11.71 16.28 -7.45
C ARG A 31 -11.49 17.62 -8.11
N LEU A 32 -11.96 17.88 -9.34
CA LEU A 32 -11.96 19.23 -9.90
C LEU A 32 -13.06 20.11 -9.29
N GLN A 33 -14.13 19.52 -8.76
CA GLN A 33 -15.22 20.28 -8.14
C GLN A 33 -14.81 20.85 -6.76
N PRO A 34 -15.12 22.12 -6.44
CA PRO A 34 -14.73 22.74 -5.17
C PRO A 34 -15.24 22.00 -3.92
N ALA A 35 -16.46 21.46 -3.97
CA ALA A 35 -17.14 20.86 -2.81
C ALA A 35 -16.96 19.34 -2.67
N LEU A 36 -16.27 18.68 -3.61
CA LEU A 36 -16.23 17.20 -3.70
C LEU A 36 -14.81 16.65 -3.55
N LYS A 37 -14.05 17.20 -2.60
CA LYS A 37 -12.68 16.78 -2.31
C LYS A 37 -12.59 15.58 -1.38
N GLY A 38 -13.72 15.06 -0.88
CA GLY A 38 -13.74 13.97 0.09
C GLY A 38 -13.11 12.71 -0.48
N THR A 39 -13.58 12.25 -1.64
CA THR A 39 -13.00 11.09 -2.36
C THR A 39 -11.57 11.40 -2.80
N LYS A 40 -10.62 10.52 -2.46
CA LYS A 40 -9.19 10.74 -2.72
C LYS A 40 -8.68 9.86 -3.86
N LYS A 41 -7.67 10.36 -4.59
CA LYS A 41 -6.89 9.60 -5.58
C LYS A 41 -5.49 9.34 -5.00
N THR A 42 -5.11 8.07 -4.97
CA THR A 42 -3.75 7.61 -4.64
C THR A 42 -3.17 6.90 -5.86
N CYS A 43 -3.55 5.64 -6.10
CA CYS A 43 -2.94 4.82 -7.16
C CYS A 43 -3.49 5.07 -8.56
N GLY A 44 -4.81 5.26 -8.71
CA GLY A 44 -5.43 5.28 -10.04
C GLY A 44 -5.58 3.90 -10.69
N GLU A 45 -5.45 2.82 -9.91
CA GLU A 45 -5.34 1.43 -10.42
C GLU A 45 -6.40 0.48 -9.83
N GLY A 46 -7.22 0.94 -8.89
CA GLY A 46 -8.18 0.09 -8.16
C GLY A 46 -7.59 -0.78 -7.04
N GLY A 47 -6.28 -0.70 -6.78
CA GLY A 47 -5.63 -1.54 -5.76
C GLY A 47 -5.65 -1.00 -4.32
N CYS A 48 -5.91 0.30 -4.11
CA CYS A 48 -5.77 0.94 -2.78
C CYS A 48 -7.08 1.30 -2.05
N GLY A 49 -8.21 1.38 -2.76
CA GLY A 49 -9.51 1.71 -2.16
C GLY A 49 -9.72 3.15 -1.64
N ALA A 50 -8.74 4.06 -1.74
CA ALA A 50 -8.92 5.45 -1.28
C ALA A 50 -10.00 6.24 -2.06
N CYS A 51 -10.29 5.78 -3.28
CA CYS A 51 -11.27 6.37 -4.19
C CYS A 51 -12.63 5.65 -4.19
N THR A 52 -12.89 4.78 -3.21
CA THR A 52 -14.13 4.01 -3.14
C THR A 52 -15.35 4.93 -3.02
N VAL A 53 -16.35 4.66 -3.84
CA VAL A 53 -17.68 5.28 -3.85
C VAL A 53 -18.73 4.17 -3.87
N LEU A 54 -19.97 4.50 -3.55
CA LEU A 54 -21.10 3.60 -3.73
C LEU A 54 -21.75 3.88 -5.08
N LEU A 55 -21.87 2.86 -5.92
CA LEU A 55 -22.45 2.91 -7.25
C LEU A 55 -23.78 2.15 -7.28
N GLY A 56 -24.87 2.84 -7.60
CA GLY A 56 -26.19 2.28 -7.84
C GLY A 56 -26.46 2.12 -9.33
N ARG A 57 -26.96 0.95 -9.73
CA ARG A 57 -27.48 0.68 -11.08
C ARG A 57 -28.87 0.04 -10.98
N ARG A 58 -29.67 0.21 -12.02
CA ARG A 58 -30.97 -0.47 -12.11
C ARG A 58 -30.76 -1.93 -12.52
N ASP A 59 -31.37 -2.86 -11.80
CA ASP A 59 -31.43 -4.28 -12.15
C ASP A 59 -32.47 -4.55 -13.26
N GLN A 60 -32.63 -5.81 -13.67
CA GLN A 60 -33.61 -6.21 -14.69
C GLN A 60 -35.07 -5.91 -14.28
N ALA A 61 -35.35 -5.85 -12.97
CA ALA A 61 -36.66 -5.49 -12.42
C ALA A 61 -36.84 -3.97 -12.28
N GLY A 62 -35.84 -3.17 -12.67
CA GLY A 62 -35.84 -1.72 -12.51
C GLY A 62 -35.63 -1.25 -11.08
N LYS A 63 -35.14 -2.08 -10.16
CA LYS A 63 -34.77 -1.70 -8.78
C LYS A 63 -33.31 -1.28 -8.69
N TRP A 64 -32.96 -0.44 -7.73
CA TRP A 64 -31.57 -0.06 -7.49
C TRP A 64 -30.80 -1.22 -6.83
N ALA A 65 -29.70 -1.61 -7.45
CA ALA A 65 -28.69 -2.50 -6.92
C ALA A 65 -27.40 -1.71 -6.69
N PHE A 66 -26.82 -1.82 -5.48
CA PHE A 66 -25.66 -1.04 -5.07
C PHE A 66 -24.41 -1.91 -4.93
N SER A 67 -23.26 -1.32 -5.26
CA SER A 67 -21.95 -1.90 -4.97
C SER A 67 -20.91 -0.83 -4.69
N ALA A 68 -19.93 -1.15 -3.84
CA ALA A 68 -18.69 -0.40 -3.78
C ALA A 68 -18.00 -0.43 -5.15
N ALA A 69 -17.44 0.69 -5.58
CA ALA A 69 -16.70 0.80 -6.83
C ALA A 69 -15.50 1.76 -6.68
N ASN A 70 -14.41 1.48 -7.38
CA ASN A 70 -13.27 2.39 -7.45
C ASN A 70 -13.54 3.48 -8.50
N SER A 71 -13.82 4.72 -8.07
CA SER A 71 -14.07 5.85 -8.97
C SER A 71 -12.89 6.17 -9.91
N CYS A 72 -11.67 5.73 -9.58
CA CYS A 72 -10.51 5.89 -10.45
C CYS A 72 -10.48 4.99 -11.70
N LEU A 73 -11.35 3.97 -11.76
CA LEU A 73 -11.48 3.06 -12.91
C LEU A 73 -12.81 3.27 -13.68
N ARG A 74 -13.54 4.34 -13.36
CA ARG A 74 -14.85 4.62 -13.95
C ARG A 74 -14.76 5.84 -14.88
N PRO A 75 -14.71 5.67 -16.21
CA PRO A 75 -14.86 6.81 -17.12
C PRO A 75 -16.26 7.39 -16.98
N LEU A 76 -16.41 8.71 -17.11
CA LEU A 76 -17.70 9.39 -16.96
C LEU A 76 -18.77 8.83 -17.92
N SER A 77 -18.41 8.44 -19.15
CA SER A 77 -19.36 7.83 -20.11
C SER A 77 -20.07 6.59 -19.55
N SER A 78 -19.43 5.88 -18.62
CA SER A 78 -19.99 4.70 -17.97
C SER A 78 -20.95 5.01 -16.82
N MET A 79 -21.13 6.29 -16.47
CA MET A 79 -21.98 6.76 -15.36
C MET A 79 -23.39 7.14 -15.80
N GLU A 80 -23.67 7.22 -17.11
CA GLU A 80 -25.01 7.50 -17.63
C GLU A 80 -26.07 6.65 -16.90
N GLY A 81 -27.13 7.28 -16.38
CA GLY A 81 -28.22 6.64 -15.65
C GLY A 81 -27.84 6.00 -14.30
N CYS A 82 -26.61 6.16 -13.82
CA CYS A 82 -26.17 5.61 -12.54
C CYS A 82 -26.49 6.54 -11.37
N LEU A 83 -26.51 5.97 -10.17
CA LEU A 83 -26.49 6.71 -8.92
C LEU A 83 -25.11 6.59 -8.28
N VAL A 84 -24.54 7.70 -7.79
CA VAL A 84 -23.22 7.75 -7.17
C VAL A 84 -23.33 8.44 -5.81
N TRP A 85 -22.91 7.76 -4.76
CA TRP A 85 -22.69 8.37 -3.44
C TRP A 85 -21.20 8.43 -3.12
N THR A 86 -20.77 9.60 -2.67
CA THR A 86 -19.45 9.85 -2.10
C THR A 86 -19.59 10.16 -0.61
N VAL A 87 -18.47 10.19 0.10
CA VAL A 87 -18.44 10.57 1.52
C VAL A 87 -19.03 11.97 1.76
N ASN A 88 -18.94 12.88 0.79
CA ASN A 88 -19.52 14.23 0.89
C ASN A 88 -21.07 14.22 0.90
N GLY A 89 -21.69 13.08 0.59
CA GLY A 89 -23.12 12.85 0.75
C GLY A 89 -23.58 12.65 2.20
N ALA A 90 -22.68 12.65 3.19
CA ALA A 90 -22.97 12.38 4.60
C ALA A 90 -24.11 13.21 5.20
N LYS A 91 -24.32 14.44 4.73
CA LYS A 91 -25.43 15.31 5.17
C LYS A 91 -26.82 14.79 4.77
N LYS A 92 -26.90 13.94 3.75
CA LYS A 92 -28.14 13.35 3.22
C LYS A 92 -28.29 11.86 3.54
N MET A 93 -27.22 11.21 3.99
CA MET A 93 -27.22 9.77 4.31
C MET A 93 -26.59 9.57 5.68
N GLU A 94 -27.44 9.37 6.70
CA GLU A 94 -27.02 9.28 8.10
C GLU A 94 -26.04 8.12 8.34
N THR A 95 -26.21 7.01 7.62
CA THR A 95 -25.33 5.83 7.66
C THR A 95 -23.85 6.21 7.44
N ILE A 96 -23.55 7.11 6.50
CA ILE A 96 -22.18 7.58 6.25
C ILE A 96 -21.62 8.27 7.49
N THR A 97 -22.41 9.14 8.13
CA THR A 97 -21.99 9.87 9.33
C THR A 97 -21.75 8.93 10.51
N LYS A 98 -22.64 7.95 10.73
CA LYS A 98 -22.52 6.96 11.81
C LYS A 98 -21.27 6.09 11.64
N VAL A 99 -21.00 5.61 10.42
CA VAL A 99 -19.79 4.84 10.10
C VAL A 99 -18.52 5.69 10.28
N ALA A 100 -18.53 6.94 9.82
CA ALA A 100 -17.41 7.86 9.99
C ALA A 100 -17.11 8.16 11.47
N ASP A 101 -18.15 8.37 12.26
CA ASP A 101 -18.05 8.62 13.71
C ASP A 101 -17.51 7.40 14.46
N ALA A 102 -17.96 6.20 14.11
CA ALA A 102 -17.45 4.95 14.69
C ALA A 102 -15.95 4.80 14.41
N LEU A 103 -15.54 5.00 13.16
CA LEU A 103 -14.13 4.90 12.76
C LEU A 103 -13.25 5.95 13.47
N ALA A 104 -13.72 7.19 13.58
CA ALA A 104 -12.98 8.26 14.23
C ALA A 104 -12.84 8.04 15.74
N LYS A 105 -13.93 7.67 16.44
CA LYS A 105 -13.94 7.43 17.89
C LYS A 105 -13.06 6.23 18.28
N GLY A 106 -13.01 5.19 17.46
CA GLY A 106 -12.15 4.03 17.68
C GLY A 106 -10.69 4.23 17.23
N SER A 107 -10.25 5.47 16.97
CA SER A 107 -8.88 5.79 16.54
C SER A 107 -8.45 5.11 15.23
N GLY A 108 -9.41 4.76 14.36
CA GLY A 108 -9.16 4.17 13.05
C GLY A 108 -8.69 5.16 11.97
N SER A 109 -8.40 6.41 12.33
CA SER A 109 -7.90 7.45 11.41
C SER A 109 -6.66 8.16 11.97
N GLN A 110 -5.53 8.03 11.27
CA GLN A 110 -4.29 8.76 11.56
C GLN A 110 -4.05 9.88 10.55
N CYS A 111 -3.40 9.60 9.40
CA CYS A 111 -3.20 10.62 8.36
C CYS A 111 -4.53 11.02 7.69
N GLY A 112 -5.51 10.12 7.68
CA GLY A 112 -6.88 10.33 7.21
C GLY A 112 -7.13 10.10 5.73
N TYR A 113 -6.09 9.96 4.91
CA TYR A 113 -6.25 9.99 3.44
C TYR A 113 -6.91 8.72 2.88
N CYS A 114 -6.95 7.62 3.64
CA CYS A 114 -7.67 6.39 3.27
C CYS A 114 -9.06 6.29 3.91
N SER A 115 -9.36 7.12 4.92
CA SER A 115 -10.48 6.91 5.85
C SER A 115 -11.83 6.95 5.15
N GLN A 116 -12.05 7.89 4.24
CA GLN A 116 -13.29 7.97 3.46
C GLN A 116 -13.54 6.71 2.60
N GLY A 117 -12.47 6.08 2.09
CA GLY A 117 -12.59 4.85 1.30
C GLY A 117 -13.01 3.67 2.17
N MET A 118 -12.53 3.63 3.42
CA MET A 118 -12.97 2.67 4.44
C MET A 118 -14.43 2.89 4.80
N VAL A 119 -14.84 4.15 5.03
CA VAL A 119 -16.22 4.52 5.35
C VAL A 119 -17.16 4.06 4.23
N MET A 120 -16.89 4.42 2.98
CA MET A 120 -17.77 4.06 1.87
C MET A 120 -17.85 2.55 1.63
N ASN A 121 -16.77 1.81 1.91
CA ASN A 121 -16.79 0.36 1.80
C ASN A 121 -17.61 -0.30 2.93
N MET A 122 -17.50 0.19 4.17
CA MET A 122 -18.36 -0.28 5.28
C MET A 122 -19.85 0.02 5.00
N VAL A 123 -20.15 1.19 4.42
CA VAL A 123 -21.52 1.53 4.00
C VAL A 123 -22.03 0.53 2.96
N SER A 124 -21.21 0.14 1.98
CA SER A 124 -21.59 -0.91 1.01
C SER A 124 -21.89 -2.24 1.69
N LEU A 125 -21.12 -2.63 2.71
CA LEU A 125 -21.39 -3.85 3.48
C LEU A 125 -22.73 -3.78 4.20
N LEU A 126 -23.04 -2.67 4.87
CA LEU A 126 -24.29 -2.49 5.61
C LEU A 126 -25.53 -2.45 4.71
N ILE A 127 -25.37 -2.08 3.44
CA ILE A 127 -26.44 -2.17 2.42
C ILE A 127 -26.65 -3.63 2.02
N ASP A 128 -25.58 -4.37 1.77
CA ASP A 128 -25.65 -5.78 1.37
C ASP A 128 -26.10 -6.70 2.51
N ASN A 129 -25.67 -6.40 3.73
CA ASN A 129 -25.98 -7.13 4.95
C ASN A 129 -26.15 -6.13 6.11
N PRO A 130 -27.40 -5.79 6.50
CA PRO A 130 -27.67 -4.84 7.59
C PRO A 130 -27.19 -5.29 8.98
N GLN A 131 -26.88 -6.57 9.17
CA GLN A 131 -26.32 -7.11 10.42
C GLN A 131 -25.12 -8.01 10.09
N PRO A 132 -24.00 -7.43 9.63
CA PRO A 132 -22.84 -8.22 9.24
C PRO A 132 -22.19 -8.88 10.45
N SER A 133 -21.69 -10.10 10.26
CA SER A 133 -20.84 -10.74 11.26
C SER A 133 -19.46 -10.08 11.30
N GLU A 134 -18.68 -10.33 12.36
CA GLU A 134 -17.28 -9.89 12.40
C GLU A 134 -16.44 -10.45 11.23
N GLU A 135 -16.78 -11.66 10.78
CA GLU A 135 -16.14 -12.30 9.63
C GLU A 135 -16.50 -11.58 8.32
N ASP A 136 -17.74 -11.13 8.17
CA ASP A 136 -18.16 -10.33 7.01
C ASP A 136 -17.40 -9.01 6.95
N VAL A 137 -17.24 -8.33 8.09
CA VAL A 137 -16.42 -7.11 8.21
C VAL A 137 -14.99 -7.40 7.73
N GLU A 138 -14.31 -8.40 8.29
CA GLU A 138 -12.93 -8.76 7.94
C GLU A 138 -12.73 -9.12 6.46
N ARG A 139 -13.75 -9.73 5.84
CA ARG A 139 -13.73 -10.11 4.42
C ARG A 139 -14.01 -8.94 3.48
N HIS A 140 -14.65 -7.88 3.96
CA HIS A 140 -15.08 -6.78 3.09
C HIS A 140 -13.98 -5.76 2.79
N PHE A 141 -12.92 -5.66 3.62
CA PHE A 141 -11.86 -4.66 3.49
C PHE A 141 -10.61 -5.10 2.70
N ASP A 142 -10.73 -6.14 1.87
CA ASP A 142 -9.63 -6.65 1.05
C ASP A 142 -9.11 -5.65 -0.02
N GLY A 143 -9.86 -4.60 -0.31
CA GLY A 143 -9.55 -3.56 -1.31
C GLY A 143 -9.06 -2.24 -0.77
N ASN A 144 -8.93 -2.08 0.55
CA ASN A 144 -8.58 -0.80 1.16
C ASN A 144 -7.22 -0.87 1.88
N ILE A 145 -6.27 -0.07 1.42
CA ILE A 145 -4.92 0.01 2.02
C ILE A 145 -4.86 1.16 3.02
N CYS A 146 -4.31 0.89 4.19
CA CYS A 146 -3.91 1.90 5.17
C CYS A 146 -2.43 1.71 5.53
N ARG A 147 -1.65 2.79 5.40
CA ARG A 147 -0.21 2.80 5.73
C ARG A 147 0.09 3.25 7.17
N CYS A 148 -0.92 3.68 7.92
CA CYS A 148 -0.72 4.33 9.22
C CYS A 148 -1.16 3.49 10.42
N THR A 149 -2.33 2.86 10.36
CA THR A 149 -3.04 2.39 11.57
C THR A 149 -2.70 0.97 12.01
N GLY A 150 -2.05 0.18 11.15
CA GLY A 150 -1.92 -1.26 11.37
C GLY A 150 -3.24 -2.04 11.28
N TYR A 151 -4.30 -1.43 10.74
CA TYR A 151 -5.65 -1.99 10.52
C TYR A 151 -6.47 -2.37 11.77
N ARG A 152 -5.84 -2.79 12.87
CA ARG A 152 -6.54 -3.21 14.11
C ARG A 152 -7.63 -2.23 14.55
N PRO A 153 -7.37 -0.93 14.77
CA PRO A 153 -8.41 0.00 15.24
C PRO A 153 -9.53 0.22 14.21
N ILE A 154 -9.25 0.06 12.91
CA ILE A 154 -10.27 0.15 11.85
C ILE A 154 -11.25 -1.02 11.96
N LEU A 155 -10.71 -2.24 11.97
CA LEU A 155 -11.50 -3.47 12.00
C LEU A 155 -12.28 -3.59 13.31
N GLU A 156 -11.67 -3.26 14.44
CA GLU A 156 -12.33 -3.25 15.74
C GLU A 156 -13.49 -2.25 15.78
N SER A 157 -13.31 -1.04 15.24
CA SER A 157 -14.38 -0.03 15.16
C SER A 157 -15.59 -0.54 14.37
N PHE A 158 -15.34 -1.18 13.23
CA PHE A 158 -16.42 -1.68 12.37
C PHE A 158 -17.07 -2.96 12.89
N LYS A 159 -16.33 -3.86 13.57
CA LYS A 159 -16.92 -5.01 14.27
C LYS A 159 -17.85 -4.57 15.39
N LYS A 160 -17.41 -3.59 16.21
CA LYS A 160 -18.26 -3.00 17.26
C LYS A 160 -19.51 -2.35 16.68
N LEU A 161 -19.37 -1.64 15.57
CA LEU A 161 -20.50 -1.05 14.86
C LEU A 161 -21.49 -2.11 14.37
N ALA A 162 -20.99 -3.19 13.78
CA ALA A 162 -21.79 -4.30 13.29
C ALA A 162 -22.54 -5.04 14.43
N GLN A 163 -21.88 -5.25 15.56
CA GLN A 163 -22.46 -5.89 16.75
C GLN A 163 -23.53 -5.05 17.44
N ALA A 164 -23.40 -3.72 17.41
CA ALA A 164 -24.39 -2.83 18.00
C ALA A 164 -25.75 -2.94 17.28
N GLY A 165 -25.75 -3.23 15.97
CA GLY A 165 -26.98 -3.34 15.16
C GLY A 165 -27.74 -2.02 14.97
N ASP A 166 -27.21 -0.91 15.48
CA ASP A 166 -27.85 0.42 15.52
C ASP A 166 -27.77 1.20 14.20
N VAL A 167 -27.15 0.62 13.17
CA VAL A 167 -26.90 1.29 11.88
C VAL A 167 -27.36 0.41 10.73
N THR A 168 -28.54 0.69 10.21
CA THR A 168 -29.04 0.14 8.95
C THR A 168 -28.93 1.18 7.84
N ALA A 169 -28.60 0.76 6.63
CA ALA A 169 -28.77 1.61 5.46
C ALA A 169 -30.24 1.55 5.03
N ASP A 170 -30.99 2.64 5.18
CA ASP A 170 -32.37 2.70 4.69
C ASP A 170 -32.36 2.89 3.17
N ILE A 171 -33.09 2.05 2.45
CA ILE A 171 -33.18 2.12 0.99
C ILE A 171 -33.82 3.43 0.52
N GLU A 172 -34.66 4.05 1.35
CA GLU A 172 -35.29 5.36 1.09
C GLU A 172 -34.24 6.49 1.12
N ASP A 173 -33.19 6.37 1.96
CA ASP A 173 -32.05 7.28 1.97
C ASP A 173 -31.13 7.07 0.74
N LEU A 174 -31.11 5.85 0.16
CA LEU A 174 -30.21 5.48 -0.92
C LEU A 174 -30.61 6.04 -2.29
N CYS A 175 -31.91 6.14 -2.60
CA CYS A 175 -32.38 6.69 -3.89
C CYS A 175 -32.74 8.19 -3.86
N GLY A 176 -32.65 8.87 -2.72
CA GLY A 176 -32.86 10.31 -2.60
C GLY A 176 -34.23 10.78 -3.13
N ASP A 177 -34.27 11.93 -3.80
CA ASP A 177 -35.53 12.50 -4.36
C ASP A 177 -36.23 11.55 -5.35
N ASP A 178 -35.49 10.60 -5.96
CA ASP A 178 -35.98 9.63 -6.95
C ASP A 178 -36.91 8.57 -6.32
N CYS A 179 -36.79 8.27 -5.01
CA CYS A 179 -37.69 7.32 -4.35
C CYS A 179 -39.11 7.90 -4.15
N SER A 180 -39.27 9.22 -4.15
CA SER A 180 -40.55 9.91 -3.88
C SER A 180 -41.44 10.07 -5.11
N SER A 181 -40.91 9.78 -6.30
CA SER A 181 -41.67 9.88 -7.54
C SER A 181 -42.41 8.57 -7.82
N SER A 182 -43.75 8.62 -7.80
CA SER A 182 -44.64 7.56 -8.26
C SER A 182 -44.58 7.34 -9.79
N SER A 183 -43.57 7.90 -10.46
CA SER A 183 -43.36 7.80 -11.90
C SER A 183 -42.41 6.65 -12.18
N PRO A 184 -42.73 5.71 -13.09
CA PRO A 184 -41.77 4.70 -13.51
C PRO A 184 -40.52 5.40 -14.08
N PRO A 185 -39.30 4.92 -13.77
CA PRO A 185 -38.09 5.52 -14.29
C PRO A 185 -38.13 5.53 -15.82
N SER A 186 -37.52 6.55 -16.43
CA SER A 186 -37.36 6.58 -17.89
C SER A 186 -36.63 5.30 -18.33
N PRO A 187 -37.14 4.55 -19.31
CA PRO A 187 -36.51 3.32 -19.75
C PRO A 187 -35.09 3.60 -20.23
N LEU A 188 -34.15 2.70 -19.90
CA LEU A 188 -32.80 2.75 -20.44
C LEU A 188 -32.87 2.80 -21.96
N SER A 189 -32.03 3.62 -22.57
CA SER A 189 -31.96 3.78 -24.02
C SER A 189 -30.53 3.54 -24.51
N THR A 190 -30.42 3.09 -25.75
CA THR A 190 -29.14 2.97 -26.44
C THR A 190 -28.55 4.37 -26.65
N THR A 191 -27.43 4.67 -25.99
CA THR A 191 -26.76 5.97 -26.06
C THR A 191 -25.44 5.89 -26.80
N HIS A 192 -25.06 7.01 -27.39
CA HIS A 192 -23.79 7.19 -28.08
C HIS A 192 -23.21 8.54 -27.65
N PHE A 193 -21.95 8.52 -27.21
CA PHE A 193 -21.19 9.69 -26.81
C PHE A 193 -19.93 9.80 -27.68
N GLU A 194 -19.71 10.98 -28.25
CA GLU A 194 -18.47 11.34 -28.91
C GLU A 194 -17.55 12.05 -27.92
N ASN A 195 -16.33 11.53 -27.77
CA ASN A 195 -15.33 11.99 -26.82
C ASN A 195 -14.02 12.30 -27.58
N GLY A 196 -14.02 13.37 -28.37
CA GLY A 196 -12.93 13.63 -29.32
C GLY A 196 -12.83 12.51 -30.36
N ASN A 197 -11.68 11.85 -30.43
CA ASN A 197 -11.46 10.73 -31.37
C ASN A 197 -12.03 9.39 -30.87
N LYS A 198 -12.42 9.30 -29.59
CA LYS A 198 -12.94 8.07 -28.97
C LYS A 198 -14.46 8.07 -28.98
N GLN A 199 -15.05 6.90 -29.18
CA GLN A 199 -16.49 6.72 -29.33
C GLN A 199 -17.02 5.77 -28.26
N TRP A 200 -18.09 6.12 -27.56
CA TRP A 200 -18.69 5.27 -26.53
C TRP A 200 -20.15 4.96 -26.85
N TYR A 201 -20.46 3.69 -27.05
CA TYR A 201 -21.80 3.19 -27.32
C TYR A 201 -22.29 2.36 -26.15
N ARG A 202 -23.41 2.75 -25.53
CA ARG A 202 -24.14 1.85 -24.64
C ARG A 202 -25.25 1.17 -25.42
N VAL A 203 -25.24 -0.16 -25.39
CA VAL A 203 -26.18 -1.01 -26.10
C VAL A 203 -27.08 -1.79 -25.14
N LEU A 204 -28.26 -2.16 -25.61
CA LEU A 204 -29.27 -2.88 -24.81
C LEU A 204 -29.51 -4.31 -25.32
N THR A 205 -28.97 -4.67 -26.49
CA THR A 205 -29.06 -6.02 -27.05
C THR A 205 -27.74 -6.47 -27.65
N VAL A 206 -27.53 -7.79 -27.73
CA VAL A 206 -26.35 -8.36 -28.43
C VAL A 206 -26.38 -7.98 -29.92
N ASP A 207 -27.56 -7.91 -30.54
CA ASP A 207 -27.71 -7.48 -31.94
C ASP A 207 -27.26 -6.03 -32.16
N GLU A 208 -27.55 -5.13 -31.21
CA GLU A 208 -27.01 -3.77 -31.22
C GLU A 208 -25.49 -3.76 -31.13
N ALA A 209 -24.90 -4.58 -30.25
CA ALA A 209 -23.46 -4.73 -30.15
C ALA A 209 -22.85 -5.19 -31.49
N CYS A 210 -23.46 -6.18 -32.17
CA CYS A 210 -23.05 -6.64 -33.49
C CYS A 210 -23.14 -5.52 -34.54
N ARG A 211 -24.22 -4.73 -34.54
CA ARG A 211 -24.37 -3.59 -35.45
C ARG A 211 -23.27 -2.54 -35.25
N VAL A 212 -23.03 -2.13 -34.00
CA VAL A 212 -21.98 -1.14 -33.69
C VAL A 212 -20.60 -1.66 -34.04
N TYR A 213 -20.32 -2.94 -33.77
CA TYR A 213 -19.05 -3.58 -34.14
C TYR A 213 -18.83 -3.53 -35.66
N ARG A 214 -19.82 -3.92 -36.47
CA ARG A 214 -19.74 -3.85 -37.94
C ARG A 214 -19.56 -2.41 -38.45
N GLN A 215 -20.19 -1.44 -37.80
CA GLN A 215 -20.02 -0.01 -38.13
C GLN A 215 -18.62 0.53 -37.76
N SER A 216 -17.89 -0.20 -36.91
CA SER A 216 -16.56 0.15 -36.43
C SER A 216 -15.45 -0.59 -37.19
N GLU A 217 -15.71 -1.03 -38.43
CA GLU A 217 -14.74 -1.72 -39.26
C GLU A 217 -13.44 -0.91 -39.39
N GLY A 218 -12.29 -1.59 -39.23
CA GLY A 218 -10.96 -0.97 -39.24
C GLY A 218 -10.57 -0.24 -37.96
N LYS A 219 -11.44 -0.17 -36.94
CA LYS A 219 -11.15 0.45 -35.64
C LYS A 219 -10.85 -0.59 -34.56
N ARG A 220 -10.08 -0.20 -33.54
CA ARG A 220 -9.87 -1.00 -32.32
C ARG A 220 -11.09 -0.87 -31.41
N VAL A 221 -11.82 -1.97 -31.24
CA VAL A 221 -13.04 -2.03 -30.42
C VAL A 221 -12.78 -2.70 -29.08
N ARG A 222 -13.37 -2.16 -28.01
CA ARG A 222 -13.38 -2.74 -26.66
C ARG A 222 -14.80 -2.92 -26.14
N PHE A 223 -15.16 -4.15 -25.76
CA PHE A 223 -16.36 -4.38 -24.97
C PHE A 223 -16.10 -4.03 -23.49
N VAL A 224 -17.05 -3.34 -22.86
CA VAL A 224 -16.88 -2.80 -21.49
C VAL A 224 -18.05 -3.19 -20.59
N VAL A 225 -17.72 -3.57 -19.35
CA VAL A 225 -18.66 -3.73 -18.22
C VAL A 225 -18.15 -2.92 -17.02
N GLY A 226 -17.19 -3.50 -16.29
CA GLY A 226 -16.59 -2.90 -15.10
C GLY A 226 -15.48 -1.88 -15.40
N HIS A 227 -14.84 -1.98 -16.57
CA HIS A 227 -13.63 -1.25 -16.95
C HIS A 227 -12.44 -1.46 -15.98
N THR A 228 -12.46 -2.55 -15.20
CA THR A 228 -11.45 -2.82 -14.17
C THR A 228 -10.08 -3.21 -14.73
N GLY A 229 -10.04 -3.77 -15.95
CA GLY A 229 -8.79 -4.13 -16.63
C GLY A 229 -7.85 -2.95 -16.91
N ALA A 230 -8.39 -1.73 -17.02
CA ALA A 230 -7.59 -0.52 -17.21
C ALA A 230 -6.71 -0.18 -15.99
N GLY A 231 -7.00 -0.76 -14.82
CA GLY A 231 -6.13 -0.65 -13.64
C GLY A 231 -4.86 -1.50 -13.74
N ILE A 232 -4.87 -2.52 -14.59
CA ILE A 232 -3.78 -3.50 -14.78
C ILE A 232 -3.01 -3.16 -16.05
N TYR A 233 -3.70 -3.10 -17.20
CA TYR A 233 -3.13 -2.77 -18.51
C TYR A 233 -3.46 -1.32 -18.88
N LYS A 234 -2.63 -0.41 -18.39
CA LYS A 234 -2.92 1.04 -18.37
C LYS A 234 -2.73 1.75 -19.71
N ASN A 235 -1.98 1.14 -20.62
CA ASN A 235 -1.55 1.75 -21.89
C ASN A 235 -2.29 1.16 -23.11
N GLU A 236 -3.34 0.36 -22.90
CA GLU A 236 -4.18 -0.14 -23.99
C GLU A 236 -5.16 0.94 -24.46
N GLU A 237 -4.99 1.41 -25.69
CA GLU A 237 -5.90 2.37 -26.32
C GLU A 237 -6.87 1.71 -27.31
N TYR A 238 -8.09 2.25 -27.35
CA TYR A 238 -9.16 1.79 -28.24
C TYR A 238 -9.92 3.00 -28.81
N ASP A 239 -10.39 2.86 -30.05
CA ASP A 239 -11.14 3.90 -30.76
C ASP A 239 -12.62 3.86 -30.37
N VAL A 240 -13.17 2.65 -30.16
CA VAL A 240 -14.59 2.43 -29.89
C VAL A 240 -14.78 1.56 -28.66
N TYR A 241 -15.59 2.05 -27.72
CA TYR A 241 -16.02 1.33 -26.53
C TYR A 241 -17.49 0.95 -26.66
N ILE A 242 -17.80 -0.34 -26.54
CA ILE A 242 -19.18 -0.86 -26.54
C ILE A 242 -19.49 -1.31 -25.11
N ASP A 243 -20.22 -0.46 -24.38
CA ASP A 243 -20.73 -0.72 -23.04
C ASP A 243 -21.92 -1.67 -23.12
N ILE A 244 -21.67 -2.91 -22.71
CA ILE A 244 -22.63 -4.01 -22.69
C ILE A 244 -23.20 -4.25 -21.29
N SER A 245 -22.92 -3.38 -20.32
CA SER A 245 -23.31 -3.56 -18.91
C SER A 245 -24.82 -3.47 -18.66
N ALA A 246 -25.60 -3.01 -19.65
CA ALA A 246 -27.05 -2.87 -19.60
C ALA A 246 -27.80 -3.88 -20.48
N VAL A 247 -27.10 -4.82 -21.13
CA VAL A 247 -27.74 -5.83 -22.00
C VAL A 247 -28.40 -6.91 -21.13
N PRO A 248 -29.73 -7.05 -21.11
CA PRO A 248 -30.41 -7.98 -20.20
C PRO A 248 -29.97 -9.43 -20.39
N GLU A 249 -29.78 -9.87 -21.63
CA GLU A 249 -29.28 -11.21 -21.95
C GLU A 249 -27.92 -11.52 -21.30
N LEU A 250 -27.04 -10.52 -21.22
CA LEU A 250 -25.70 -10.68 -20.64
C LEU A 250 -25.69 -10.51 -19.13
N LEU A 251 -26.80 -10.08 -18.53
CA LEU A 251 -27.01 -10.01 -17.08
C LEU A 251 -27.84 -11.19 -16.56
N ASP A 252 -28.36 -12.04 -17.45
CA ASP A 252 -29.23 -13.15 -17.07
C ASP A 252 -28.49 -14.18 -16.22
N ILE A 253 -29.19 -14.66 -15.19
CA ILE A 253 -28.76 -15.74 -14.33
C ILE A 253 -29.91 -16.74 -14.29
N SER A 254 -29.71 -17.89 -14.91
CA SER A 254 -30.74 -18.93 -15.00
C SER A 254 -30.21 -20.27 -14.51
N LYS A 255 -31.03 -20.98 -13.72
CA LYS A 255 -30.76 -22.35 -13.29
C LYS A 255 -31.48 -23.33 -14.23
N THR A 256 -30.75 -24.30 -14.76
CA THR A 256 -31.33 -25.43 -15.48
C THR A 256 -31.53 -26.56 -14.47
N ASN A 257 -32.78 -26.83 -14.10
CA ASN A 257 -33.12 -27.79 -13.04
C ASN A 257 -32.32 -29.11 -13.15
N GLY A 258 -31.57 -29.42 -12.10
CA GLY A 258 -30.77 -30.64 -11.99
C GLY A 258 -29.56 -30.75 -12.93
N SER A 259 -29.24 -29.70 -13.71
CA SER A 259 -28.18 -29.74 -14.73
C SER A 259 -27.04 -28.75 -14.46
N GLY A 260 -27.33 -27.51 -14.05
CA GLY A 260 -26.31 -26.49 -13.85
C GLY A 260 -26.85 -25.07 -13.83
N ILE A 261 -25.94 -24.10 -13.86
CA ILE A 261 -26.24 -22.66 -13.83
C ILE A 261 -25.69 -22.01 -15.09
N THR A 262 -26.50 -21.19 -15.76
CA THR A 262 -26.09 -20.32 -16.85
C THR A 262 -25.97 -18.89 -16.34
N LEU A 263 -24.84 -18.24 -16.60
CA LEU A 263 -24.61 -16.83 -16.27
C LEU A 263 -24.21 -16.05 -17.53
N GLY A 264 -24.85 -14.91 -17.76
CA GLY A 264 -24.48 -13.98 -18.83
C GLY A 264 -23.13 -13.30 -18.58
N ALA A 265 -22.49 -12.82 -19.66
CA ALA A 265 -21.11 -12.31 -19.63
C ALA A 265 -20.90 -10.98 -18.87
N ALA A 266 -21.97 -10.21 -18.63
CA ALA A 266 -21.93 -8.97 -17.86
C ALA A 266 -22.19 -9.18 -16.36
N VAL A 267 -22.55 -10.40 -15.93
CA VAL A 267 -22.70 -10.75 -14.51
C VAL A 267 -21.39 -10.49 -13.76
N SER A 268 -21.47 -9.75 -12.66
CA SER A 268 -20.30 -9.37 -11.87
C SER A 268 -19.69 -10.58 -11.16
N LEU A 269 -18.43 -10.49 -10.75
CA LEU A 269 -17.80 -11.50 -9.90
C LEU A 269 -18.51 -11.61 -8.54
N LYS A 270 -19.02 -10.49 -7.99
CA LYS A 270 -19.87 -10.48 -6.78
C LYS A 270 -21.10 -11.37 -6.97
N ASP A 271 -21.81 -11.19 -8.08
CA ASP A 271 -23.05 -11.93 -8.35
C ASP A 271 -22.77 -13.40 -8.68
N LEU A 272 -21.69 -13.71 -9.40
CA LEU A 272 -21.24 -15.10 -9.60
C LEU A 272 -21.03 -15.79 -8.25
N ILE A 273 -20.33 -15.15 -7.30
CA ILE A 273 -20.11 -15.69 -5.96
C ILE A 273 -21.45 -15.89 -5.23
N ALA A 274 -22.34 -14.91 -5.26
CA ALA A 274 -23.64 -14.99 -4.60
C ALA A 274 -24.51 -16.15 -5.13
N VAL A 275 -24.51 -16.35 -6.45
CA VAL A 275 -25.29 -17.41 -7.12
C VAL A 275 -24.73 -18.81 -6.79
N LEU A 276 -23.41 -18.97 -6.79
CA LEU A 276 -22.78 -20.22 -6.40
C LEU A 276 -23.01 -20.53 -4.92
N GLU A 277 -22.94 -19.54 -4.04
CA GLU A 277 -23.23 -19.69 -2.60
C GLU A 277 -24.68 -20.13 -2.37
N GLY A 278 -25.64 -19.48 -3.04
CA GLY A 278 -27.06 -19.84 -2.99
C GLY A 278 -27.39 -21.22 -3.60
N SER A 279 -26.43 -21.84 -4.29
CA SER A 279 -26.58 -23.14 -4.97
C SER A 279 -25.60 -24.19 -4.45
N LYS A 280 -24.89 -23.92 -3.36
CA LYS A 280 -23.79 -24.77 -2.87
C LYS A 280 -24.19 -26.22 -2.55
N GLY A 281 -25.46 -26.46 -2.25
CA GLY A 281 -26.00 -27.80 -1.99
C GLY A 281 -26.34 -28.60 -3.25
N GLU A 282 -26.26 -27.99 -4.44
CA GLU A 282 -26.62 -28.62 -5.72
C GLU A 282 -25.41 -29.25 -6.44
N SER A 283 -24.18 -28.91 -6.02
CA SER A 283 -22.94 -29.41 -6.64
C SER A 283 -21.82 -29.53 -5.60
N ASP A 284 -21.07 -30.64 -5.63
CA ASP A 284 -19.91 -30.87 -4.74
C ASP A 284 -18.72 -29.94 -5.06
N THR A 285 -18.74 -29.27 -6.22
CA THR A 285 -17.66 -28.38 -6.68
C THR A 285 -17.77 -26.96 -6.12
N PHE A 286 -18.98 -26.49 -5.77
CA PHE A 286 -19.21 -25.06 -5.55
C PHE A 286 -18.57 -24.52 -4.27
N SER A 287 -18.61 -25.26 -3.15
CA SER A 287 -17.98 -24.79 -1.91
C SER A 287 -16.47 -24.58 -2.07
N PRO A 288 -15.70 -25.54 -2.62
CA PRO A 288 -14.28 -25.31 -2.94
C PRO A 288 -14.02 -24.18 -3.95
N MET A 289 -14.91 -23.96 -4.94
CA MET A 289 -14.78 -22.84 -5.88
C MET A 289 -14.94 -21.49 -5.17
N LEU A 290 -15.89 -21.38 -4.25
CA LEU A 290 -16.18 -20.15 -3.50
C LEU A 290 -15.00 -19.70 -2.64
N ASP A 291 -14.29 -20.64 -2.01
CA ASP A 291 -13.12 -20.34 -1.17
C ASP A 291 -11.97 -19.67 -1.94
N HIS A 292 -11.88 -19.92 -3.24
CA HIS A 292 -10.90 -19.30 -4.13
C HIS A 292 -11.48 -18.03 -4.76
N LEU A 293 -12.70 -18.07 -5.31
CA LEU A 293 -13.33 -16.92 -5.96
C LEU A 293 -13.43 -15.68 -5.06
N ARG A 294 -13.63 -15.87 -3.75
CA ARG A 294 -13.61 -14.78 -2.75
C ARG A 294 -12.27 -14.05 -2.65
N LYS A 295 -11.17 -14.66 -3.11
CA LYS A 295 -9.81 -14.09 -3.13
C LYS A 295 -9.44 -13.47 -4.48
N VAL A 296 -10.37 -13.49 -5.43
CA VAL A 296 -10.17 -12.89 -6.76
C VAL A 296 -10.45 -11.40 -6.65
N ALA A 297 -9.44 -10.60 -7.01
CA ALA A 297 -9.47 -9.15 -6.88
C ALA A 297 -9.89 -8.69 -5.47
N ASN A 298 -10.55 -7.53 -5.37
CA ASN A 298 -11.07 -6.96 -4.14
C ASN A 298 -12.55 -6.59 -4.27
N VAL A 299 -13.24 -6.29 -3.17
CA VAL A 299 -14.68 -5.99 -3.13
C VAL A 299 -15.10 -4.93 -4.18
N PRO A 300 -14.49 -3.73 -4.23
CA PRO A 300 -14.82 -2.74 -5.27
C PRO A 300 -14.63 -3.23 -6.71
N VAL A 301 -13.61 -4.05 -6.97
CA VAL A 301 -13.37 -4.63 -8.30
C VAL A 301 -14.40 -5.72 -8.61
N ARG A 302 -14.71 -6.60 -7.65
CA ARG A 302 -15.69 -7.68 -7.82
C ARG A 302 -17.11 -7.15 -8.01
N GLY A 303 -17.44 -6.03 -7.39
CA GLY A 303 -18.75 -5.39 -7.45
C GLY A 303 -19.11 -4.82 -8.83
N VAL A 304 -18.14 -4.66 -9.74
CA VAL A 304 -18.39 -4.13 -11.10
C VAL A 304 -17.70 -4.91 -12.22
N GLY A 305 -16.63 -5.66 -11.94
CA GLY A 305 -15.92 -6.49 -12.90
C GLY A 305 -16.66 -7.81 -13.16
N SER A 306 -16.80 -8.19 -14.42
CA SER A 306 -17.49 -9.43 -14.80
C SER A 306 -16.55 -10.62 -14.92
N TRP A 307 -17.10 -11.83 -14.74
CA TRP A 307 -16.34 -13.07 -14.91
C TRP A 307 -15.82 -13.22 -16.35
N ALA A 308 -16.62 -12.85 -17.36
CA ALA A 308 -16.19 -12.92 -18.75
C ALA A 308 -15.11 -11.89 -19.06
N GLY A 309 -15.18 -10.69 -18.45
CA GLY A 309 -14.14 -9.70 -18.55
C GLY A 309 -12.79 -10.21 -18.03
N ASN A 310 -12.79 -11.01 -16.96
CA ASN A 310 -11.58 -11.67 -16.45
C ASN A 310 -11.00 -12.66 -17.46
N LEU A 311 -11.83 -13.51 -18.09
CA LEU A 311 -11.38 -14.46 -19.11
C LEU A 311 -10.86 -13.75 -20.37
N CYS A 312 -11.55 -12.71 -20.84
CA CYS A 312 -11.13 -11.94 -21.99
C CYS A 312 -9.81 -11.17 -21.72
N LEU A 313 -9.54 -10.76 -20.49
CA LEU A 313 -8.24 -10.21 -20.10
C LEU A 313 -7.14 -11.28 -20.21
N ALA A 314 -7.39 -12.49 -19.72
CA ALA A 314 -6.48 -13.63 -19.86
C ALA A 314 -6.18 -13.96 -21.32
N HIS A 315 -7.20 -13.92 -22.17
CA HIS A 315 -7.07 -14.18 -23.61
C HIS A 315 -6.27 -13.09 -24.32
N ALA A 316 -6.57 -11.82 -24.05
CA ALA A 316 -5.91 -10.69 -24.70
C ALA A 316 -4.46 -10.49 -24.23
N ASN A 317 -4.13 -10.93 -23.02
CA ASN A 317 -2.84 -10.74 -22.38
C ASN A 317 -2.32 -12.07 -21.82
N ASN A 318 -1.41 -12.72 -22.55
CA ASN A 318 -0.91 -14.06 -22.22
C ASN A 318 -0.29 -14.20 -20.81
N GLY A 319 0.12 -13.10 -20.18
CA GLY A 319 0.65 -13.05 -18.82
C GLY A 319 -0.37 -12.66 -17.74
N PHE A 320 -1.67 -12.58 -18.01
CA PHE A 320 -2.67 -12.31 -16.97
C PHE A 320 -3.05 -13.58 -16.21
N GLU A 321 -2.79 -13.60 -14.91
CA GLU A 321 -2.97 -14.77 -14.05
C GLU A 321 -4.42 -14.95 -13.60
N SER A 322 -5.28 -15.37 -14.53
CA SER A 322 -6.69 -15.60 -14.22
C SER A 322 -6.86 -16.72 -13.20
N ASP A 323 -7.49 -16.42 -12.07
CA ASP A 323 -8.00 -17.41 -11.12
C ASP A 323 -9.34 -18.00 -11.59
N VAL A 324 -10.13 -17.23 -12.34
CA VAL A 324 -11.48 -17.64 -12.78
C VAL A 324 -11.39 -18.76 -13.82
N TYR A 325 -10.41 -18.69 -14.73
CA TYR A 325 -10.27 -19.67 -15.81
C TYR A 325 -9.99 -21.10 -15.29
N PRO A 326 -8.96 -21.35 -14.45
CA PRO A 326 -8.71 -22.70 -13.93
C PRO A 326 -9.93 -23.27 -13.20
N ILE A 327 -10.57 -22.46 -12.34
CA ILE A 327 -11.72 -22.88 -11.53
C ILE A 327 -12.89 -23.33 -12.40
N LEU A 328 -13.31 -22.50 -13.35
CA LEU A 328 -14.44 -22.82 -14.23
C LEU A 328 -14.10 -23.98 -15.18
N THR A 329 -12.86 -24.06 -15.64
CA THR A 329 -12.41 -25.13 -16.55
C THR A 329 -12.40 -26.48 -15.85
N ALA A 330 -11.84 -26.55 -14.63
CA ALA A 330 -11.86 -27.76 -13.81
C ALA A 330 -13.29 -28.17 -13.44
N ALA A 331 -14.22 -27.22 -13.28
CA ALA A 331 -15.63 -27.50 -13.03
C ALA A 331 -16.38 -28.04 -14.28
N GLY A 332 -15.72 -28.13 -15.44
CA GLY A 332 -16.33 -28.62 -16.68
C GLY A 332 -17.25 -27.61 -17.36
N ALA A 333 -17.02 -26.31 -17.14
CA ALA A 333 -17.84 -25.26 -17.70
C ALA A 333 -17.77 -25.23 -19.25
N THR A 334 -18.88 -24.84 -19.87
CA THR A 334 -18.95 -24.53 -21.31
C THR A 334 -19.28 -23.06 -21.50
N ILE A 335 -18.81 -22.46 -22.59
CA ILE A 335 -19.02 -21.06 -22.91
C ILE A 335 -19.76 -20.92 -24.23
N THR A 336 -20.62 -19.91 -24.31
CA THR A 336 -21.26 -19.47 -25.55
C THR A 336 -20.59 -18.19 -26.02
N VAL A 337 -20.11 -18.19 -27.27
CA VAL A 337 -19.46 -17.04 -27.91
C VAL A 337 -20.26 -16.69 -29.16
N VAL A 338 -20.44 -15.39 -29.43
CA VAL A 338 -21.06 -14.89 -30.65
C VAL A 338 -20.02 -14.23 -31.56
N ASP A 339 -20.07 -14.53 -32.84
CA ASP A 339 -19.32 -13.83 -33.87
C ASP A 339 -19.99 -12.49 -34.18
N MET A 340 -19.29 -11.39 -34.01
CA MET A 340 -19.87 -10.06 -34.11
C MET A 340 -20.16 -9.65 -35.56
N VAL A 341 -19.54 -10.34 -36.53
CA VAL A 341 -19.75 -10.10 -37.96
C VAL A 341 -20.93 -10.92 -38.45
N THR A 342 -20.97 -12.23 -38.20
CA THR A 342 -22.04 -13.11 -38.71
C THR A 342 -23.26 -13.17 -37.80
N GLY A 343 -23.09 -12.92 -36.50
CA GLY A 343 -24.12 -13.15 -35.47
C GLY A 343 -24.24 -14.63 -35.05
N GLU A 344 -23.41 -15.52 -35.60
CA GLU A 344 -23.42 -16.95 -35.29
C GLU A 344 -22.93 -17.21 -33.87
N ARG A 345 -23.58 -18.15 -33.18
CA ARG A 345 -23.22 -18.54 -31.81
C ARG A 345 -22.59 -19.92 -31.79
N VAL A 346 -21.47 -20.03 -31.10
CA VAL A 346 -20.71 -21.27 -30.91
C VAL A 346 -20.65 -21.60 -29.43
N ILE A 347 -20.93 -22.86 -29.10
CA ILE A 347 -20.77 -23.41 -27.76
C ILE A 347 -19.54 -24.31 -27.76
N LEU A 348 -18.64 -24.09 -26.81
CA LEU A 348 -17.42 -24.89 -26.65
C LEU A 348 -17.11 -25.14 -25.17
N ALA A 349 -16.35 -26.21 -24.91
CA ALA A 349 -15.75 -26.43 -23.59
C ALA A 349 -14.79 -25.29 -23.28
N LEU A 350 -14.80 -24.81 -22.03
CA LEU A 350 -13.93 -23.69 -21.64
C LEU A 350 -12.44 -24.02 -21.79
N SER A 351 -12.05 -25.29 -21.70
CA SER A 351 -10.68 -25.74 -21.96
C SER A 351 -10.15 -25.40 -23.36
N GLY A 352 -11.04 -25.26 -24.35
CA GLY A 352 -10.70 -24.83 -25.71
C GLY A 352 -10.76 -23.32 -25.95
N PHE A 353 -11.04 -22.51 -24.92
CA PHE A 353 -11.24 -21.06 -25.07
C PHE A 353 -10.00 -20.35 -25.61
N PHE A 354 -8.82 -20.70 -25.10
CA PHE A 354 -7.57 -20.10 -25.56
C PHE A 354 -7.16 -20.55 -26.97
N ASP A 355 -7.75 -21.64 -27.50
CA ASP A 355 -7.52 -22.07 -28.88
C ASP A 355 -8.41 -21.29 -29.88
N MET A 356 -9.44 -20.59 -29.40
CA MET A 356 -10.34 -19.78 -30.22
C MET A 356 -9.85 -18.32 -30.30
N PRO A 357 -9.60 -17.75 -31.49
CA PRO A 357 -9.31 -16.33 -31.63
C PRO A 357 -10.53 -15.48 -31.21
N MET A 358 -10.36 -14.56 -30.26
CA MET A 358 -11.44 -13.72 -29.75
C MET A 358 -11.60 -12.39 -30.50
N SER A 359 -10.74 -12.10 -31.48
CA SER A 359 -10.92 -10.93 -32.36
C SER A 359 -12.24 -11.05 -33.11
N GLY A 360 -13.09 -10.01 -32.99
CA GLY A 360 -14.43 -9.98 -33.58
C GLY A 360 -15.45 -10.89 -32.92
N ARG A 361 -15.20 -11.35 -31.70
CA ARG A 361 -16.13 -12.21 -30.94
C ARG A 361 -16.47 -11.63 -29.58
N LEU A 362 -17.66 -11.97 -29.08
CA LEU A 362 -18.14 -11.59 -27.76
C LEU A 362 -18.54 -12.84 -26.98
N VAL A 363 -18.07 -12.97 -25.74
CA VAL A 363 -18.58 -13.99 -24.82
C VAL A 363 -19.99 -13.60 -24.41
N VAL A 364 -20.93 -14.54 -24.53
CA VAL A 364 -22.36 -14.33 -24.20
C VAL A 364 -22.68 -14.88 -22.82
N SER A 365 -22.31 -16.13 -22.56
CA SER A 365 -22.64 -16.82 -21.31
C SER A 365 -21.67 -17.96 -20.99
N VAL A 366 -21.68 -18.38 -19.72
CA VAL A 366 -21.06 -19.63 -19.24
C VAL A 366 -22.13 -20.52 -18.65
N PHE A 367 -22.07 -21.81 -18.96
CA PHE A 367 -22.84 -22.86 -18.29
C PHE A 367 -21.90 -23.66 -17.38
N ILE A 368 -22.19 -23.66 -16.08
CA ILE A 368 -21.45 -24.38 -15.04
C ILE A 368 -22.29 -25.59 -14.62
N PRO A 369 -21.83 -26.84 -14.87
CA PRO A 369 -22.61 -28.03 -14.57
C PRO A 369 -22.68 -28.32 -13.06
N PHE A 370 -23.76 -28.99 -12.64
CA PHE A 370 -23.83 -29.61 -11.31
C PHE A 370 -23.08 -30.95 -11.33
N VAL A 371 -22.06 -31.06 -10.48
CA VAL A 371 -21.23 -32.25 -10.38
C VAL A 371 -21.38 -32.83 -8.97
N VAL A 372 -22.01 -33.99 -8.88
CA VAL A 372 -22.34 -34.64 -7.60
C VAL A 372 -21.73 -36.04 -7.49
N SER A 373 -21.34 -36.39 -6.27
CA SER A 373 -20.95 -37.73 -5.86
C SER A 373 -22.13 -38.69 -5.95
N THR A 374 -21.84 -39.98 -6.15
CA THR A 374 -22.84 -41.05 -6.16
C THR A 374 -22.56 -42.05 -5.05
N SER A 375 -23.41 -43.06 -4.88
CA SER A 375 -23.17 -44.16 -3.94
C SER A 375 -21.92 -44.98 -4.26
N THR A 376 -21.41 -44.92 -5.50
CA THR A 376 -20.27 -45.71 -6.00
C THR A 376 -19.06 -44.87 -6.38
N SER A 377 -19.16 -43.55 -6.31
CA SER A 377 -18.08 -42.63 -6.68
C SER A 377 -18.10 -41.34 -5.87
N LYS A 378 -16.91 -40.83 -5.56
CA LYS A 378 -16.72 -39.55 -4.89
C LYS A 378 -16.12 -38.53 -5.85
N VAL A 379 -16.75 -37.37 -5.94
CA VAL A 379 -16.21 -36.21 -6.67
C VAL A 379 -15.30 -35.45 -5.72
N VAL A 380 -14.09 -35.15 -6.17
CA VAL A 380 -13.12 -34.36 -5.43
C VAL A 380 -12.74 -33.18 -6.30
N PHE A 381 -13.09 -31.98 -5.84
CA PHE A 381 -12.66 -30.72 -6.44
C PHE A 381 -11.79 -29.97 -5.44
N ARG A 382 -10.62 -29.50 -5.88
CA ARG A 382 -9.76 -28.60 -5.10
C ARG A 382 -9.16 -27.54 -6.01
N SER A 383 -8.97 -26.35 -5.46
CA SER A 383 -8.20 -25.31 -6.13
C SER A 383 -7.21 -24.68 -5.16
N PHE A 384 -6.09 -24.21 -5.69
CA PHE A 384 -4.97 -23.67 -4.95
C PHE A 384 -4.55 -22.33 -5.55
N LYS A 385 -4.09 -21.42 -4.70
CA LYS A 385 -3.63 -20.08 -5.08
C LYS A 385 -2.55 -19.58 -4.14
N VAL A 386 -1.31 -19.54 -4.61
CA VAL A 386 -0.20 -18.94 -3.87
C VAL A 386 -0.04 -17.50 -4.30
N MET A 387 0.12 -16.59 -3.34
CA MET A 387 0.15 -15.14 -3.54
C MET A 387 1.19 -14.50 -2.61
N LEU A 388 1.70 -13.33 -2.99
CA LEU A 388 2.55 -12.48 -2.13
C LEU A 388 1.85 -12.04 -0.84
N ARG A 389 0.52 -11.88 -0.89
CA ARG A 389 -0.33 -11.66 0.29
C ARG A 389 -1.70 -12.30 0.09
N HIS A 390 -2.39 -12.65 1.17
CA HIS A 390 -3.62 -13.46 1.12
C HIS A 390 -4.80 -12.87 0.32
N GLN A 391 -4.80 -11.56 0.05
CA GLN A 391 -5.91 -10.88 -0.60
C GLN A 391 -5.43 -9.79 -1.56
N ASN A 392 -6.24 -9.48 -2.59
CA ASN A 392 -5.97 -8.41 -3.54
C ASN A 392 -4.54 -8.48 -4.10
N SER A 393 -4.17 -9.69 -4.54
CA SER A 393 -2.89 -10.06 -5.14
C SER A 393 -3.14 -11.01 -6.31
N HIS A 394 -2.35 -10.85 -7.37
CA HIS A 394 -2.24 -11.86 -8.42
C HIS A 394 -1.62 -13.13 -7.83
N ALA A 395 -1.93 -14.27 -8.46
CA ALA A 395 -1.32 -15.54 -8.12
C ALA A 395 0.11 -15.59 -8.63
N LEU A 396 1.04 -16.07 -7.80
CA LEU A 396 2.34 -16.54 -8.28
C LEU A 396 2.15 -17.84 -9.08
N ALA A 397 1.38 -18.75 -8.47
CA ALA A 397 0.83 -19.92 -9.14
C ALA A 397 -0.57 -20.22 -8.61
N ASN A 398 -1.45 -20.70 -9.48
CA ASN A 398 -2.75 -21.23 -9.13
C ASN A 398 -3.01 -22.55 -9.85
N ALA A 399 -3.93 -23.34 -9.31
CA ALA A 399 -4.34 -24.58 -9.95
C ALA A 399 -5.76 -24.96 -9.56
N ALA A 400 -6.46 -25.70 -10.42
CA ALA A 400 -7.74 -26.29 -10.09
C ALA A 400 -7.81 -27.73 -10.62
N PHE A 401 -8.36 -28.60 -9.78
CA PHE A 401 -8.45 -30.04 -10.00
C PHE A 401 -9.88 -30.49 -9.81
N CYS A 402 -10.36 -31.34 -10.70
CA CYS A 402 -11.62 -32.06 -10.52
C CYS A 402 -11.48 -33.50 -10.99
N ALA A 403 -11.89 -34.45 -10.15
CA ALA A 403 -11.89 -35.86 -10.49
C ALA A 403 -13.04 -36.61 -9.83
N ARG A 404 -13.47 -37.71 -10.46
CA ARG A 404 -14.44 -38.65 -9.89
C ARG A 404 -13.73 -39.97 -9.58
N PHE A 405 -13.52 -40.27 -8.30
CA PHE A 405 -12.89 -41.50 -7.85
C PHE A 405 -13.93 -42.58 -7.56
N ASN A 406 -13.72 -43.79 -8.06
CA ASN A 406 -14.56 -44.94 -7.73
C ASN A 406 -14.24 -45.42 -6.30
N SER A 407 -15.27 -45.60 -5.48
CA SER A 407 -15.09 -45.94 -4.06
C SER A 407 -14.48 -47.33 -3.83
N THR A 408 -14.56 -48.24 -4.82
CA THR A 408 -14.01 -49.59 -4.73
C THR A 408 -12.62 -49.69 -5.35
N THR A 409 -12.44 -49.22 -6.59
CA THR A 409 -11.13 -49.31 -7.27
C THR A 409 -10.15 -48.26 -6.78
N ARG A 410 -10.65 -47.18 -6.16
CA ARG A 410 -9.89 -46.02 -5.67
C ARG A 410 -9.15 -45.24 -6.77
N THR A 411 -9.52 -45.47 -8.02
CA THR A 411 -8.97 -44.78 -9.19
C THR A 411 -10.03 -43.85 -9.78
N SER A 412 -9.60 -42.82 -10.51
CA SER A 412 -10.51 -41.94 -11.26
C SER A 412 -10.77 -42.41 -12.70
N GLY A 413 -10.09 -43.46 -13.15
CA GLY A 413 -10.31 -44.05 -14.48
C GLY A 413 -9.97 -43.12 -15.64
N GLY A 414 -9.12 -42.12 -15.41
CA GLY A 414 -8.70 -41.13 -16.42
C GLY A 414 -9.56 -39.85 -16.49
N GLN A 415 -10.56 -39.69 -15.61
CA GLN A 415 -11.36 -38.46 -15.53
C GLN A 415 -10.77 -37.51 -14.48
N ILE A 416 -9.68 -36.82 -14.85
CA ILE A 416 -9.08 -35.74 -14.06
C ILE A 416 -8.86 -34.56 -14.98
N VAL A 417 -9.33 -33.39 -14.56
CA VAL A 417 -8.97 -32.11 -15.18
C VAL A 417 -8.04 -31.40 -14.21
N ALA A 418 -6.82 -31.08 -14.64
CA ALA A 418 -5.85 -30.31 -13.88
C ALA A 418 -5.39 -29.11 -14.71
N VAL A 419 -5.85 -27.92 -14.32
CA VAL A 419 -5.44 -26.67 -14.96
C VAL A 419 -4.46 -25.96 -14.05
N PHE A 420 -3.30 -25.63 -14.58
CA PHE A 420 -2.25 -24.89 -13.87
C PHE A 420 -2.13 -23.51 -14.48
N GLY A 421 -2.08 -22.51 -13.63
CA GLY A 421 -1.70 -21.16 -13.98
C GLY A 421 -0.42 -20.79 -13.26
N SER A 422 0.57 -20.30 -13.99
CA SER A 422 1.84 -19.85 -13.42
C SER A 422 2.36 -18.69 -14.26
N ASP A 423 2.81 -17.63 -13.60
CA ASP A 423 3.62 -16.62 -14.27
C ASP A 423 5.11 -16.97 -14.09
N PRO A 424 5.82 -17.40 -15.15
CA PRO A 424 7.26 -17.66 -15.10
C PRO A 424 8.09 -16.45 -14.64
N ALA A 425 7.54 -15.22 -14.70
CA ALA A 425 8.22 -14.00 -14.28
C ALA A 425 7.97 -13.61 -12.80
N SER A 426 7.15 -14.37 -12.06
CA SER A 426 6.65 -13.92 -10.75
C SER A 426 7.61 -14.13 -9.56
N THR A 427 8.80 -14.70 -9.76
CA THR A 427 9.72 -15.04 -8.64
C THR A 427 11.12 -14.47 -8.68
N SER A 428 11.49 -13.79 -9.76
CA SER A 428 12.64 -12.89 -9.71
C SER A 428 12.44 -11.84 -10.81
N ASN A 429 12.42 -10.58 -10.41
CA ASN A 429 12.27 -9.47 -11.35
C ASN A 429 13.65 -9.12 -11.99
N THR A 430 14.62 -10.04 -11.98
CA THR A 430 15.90 -9.86 -12.69
C THR A 430 15.73 -10.03 -14.21
N ARG A 431 16.43 -9.23 -15.03
CA ARG A 431 16.33 -9.22 -16.51
C ARG A 431 16.57 -10.58 -17.18
N GLY A 432 17.21 -11.53 -16.49
CA GLY A 432 17.38 -12.91 -16.96
C GLY A 432 16.05 -13.59 -17.28
N GLU A 433 14.98 -13.26 -16.54
CA GLU A 433 13.68 -13.92 -16.63
C GLU A 433 12.61 -13.08 -17.35
N ARG A 434 12.84 -11.78 -17.55
CA ARG A 434 12.05 -10.96 -18.49
C ARG A 434 12.33 -11.36 -19.95
N THR A 435 13.58 -11.75 -20.23
CA THR A 435 13.95 -12.44 -21.47
C THR A 435 13.22 -13.79 -21.57
N ALA A 436 13.03 -14.49 -20.44
CA ALA A 436 12.23 -15.70 -20.39
C ALA A 436 10.73 -15.40 -20.60
N ARG A 437 10.19 -14.31 -20.06
CA ARG A 437 8.83 -13.82 -20.30
C ARG A 437 8.62 -13.60 -21.81
N ASP A 438 9.50 -12.84 -22.44
CA ASP A 438 9.42 -12.58 -23.88
C ASP A 438 9.69 -13.84 -24.72
N MET A 439 10.57 -14.76 -24.28
CA MET A 439 10.84 -16.04 -24.97
C MET A 439 9.72 -17.09 -24.78
N LEU A 440 9.09 -17.18 -23.61
CA LEU A 440 7.93 -18.04 -23.32
C LEU A 440 6.70 -17.53 -24.10
N PHE A 441 6.42 -16.23 -24.02
CA PHE A 441 5.24 -15.66 -24.69
C PHE A 441 5.44 -15.44 -26.20
N ALA A 442 6.68 -15.34 -26.69
CA ALA A 442 6.97 -15.43 -28.14
C ALA A 442 6.93 -16.87 -28.67
N SER A 443 6.85 -17.90 -27.81
CA SER A 443 6.77 -19.32 -28.21
C SER A 443 5.38 -19.94 -28.02
N ASP A 444 4.30 -19.14 -28.06
CA ASP A 444 2.90 -19.57 -27.87
C ASP A 444 2.59 -20.19 -26.48
N LYS A 445 3.46 -20.02 -25.47
CA LYS A 445 3.22 -20.57 -24.13
C LYS A 445 2.26 -19.67 -23.34
N ARG A 446 1.13 -20.24 -22.93
CA ARG A 446 0.00 -19.58 -22.24
C ARG A 446 0.19 -19.61 -20.73
N PHE A 447 -0.28 -18.59 -19.99
CA PHE A 447 -0.34 -18.60 -18.52
C PHE A 447 -0.99 -19.89 -17.99
N ALA A 448 -2.13 -20.27 -18.58
CA ALA A 448 -2.84 -21.48 -18.22
C ALA A 448 -2.45 -22.63 -19.14
N PHE A 449 -2.06 -23.76 -18.57
CA PHE A 449 -1.66 -24.96 -19.30
C PHE A 449 -2.14 -26.24 -18.60
N PHE A 450 -2.07 -27.33 -19.35
CA PHE A 450 -2.40 -28.68 -18.91
C PHE A 450 -1.12 -29.52 -18.87
N LEU A 451 -1.12 -30.58 -18.06
CA LEU A 451 -0.03 -31.56 -17.97
C LEU A 451 -0.57 -32.96 -18.36
N PRO A 452 -0.78 -33.25 -19.66
CA PRO A 452 -1.48 -34.46 -20.09
C PRO A 452 -0.84 -35.77 -19.63
N ALA A 453 0.51 -35.84 -19.55
CA ALA A 453 1.19 -37.05 -19.08
C ALA A 453 0.93 -37.26 -17.58
N THR A 454 0.98 -36.18 -16.81
CA THR A 454 0.67 -36.15 -15.38
C THR A 454 -0.80 -36.46 -15.11
N GLU A 455 -1.74 -35.86 -15.84
CA GLU A 455 -3.18 -36.16 -15.76
C GLU A 455 -3.47 -37.64 -16.01
N LYS A 456 -2.84 -38.20 -17.05
CA LYS A 456 -2.94 -39.63 -17.36
C LYS A 456 -2.34 -40.52 -16.27
N ALA A 457 -1.24 -40.10 -15.64
CA ALA A 457 -0.64 -40.81 -14.51
C ALA A 457 -1.57 -40.78 -13.28
N MET A 458 -2.07 -39.60 -12.90
CA MET A 458 -3.03 -39.42 -11.81
C MET A 458 -4.30 -40.26 -12.04
N GLY A 459 -4.76 -40.35 -13.30
CA GLY A 459 -5.95 -41.13 -13.69
C GLY A 459 -5.86 -42.64 -13.40
N LYS A 460 -4.63 -43.17 -13.30
CA LYS A 460 -4.34 -44.59 -13.12
C LYS A 460 -3.97 -44.95 -11.68
N VAL A 461 -3.51 -43.97 -10.90
CA VAL A 461 -3.08 -44.19 -9.52
C VAL A 461 -4.28 -44.44 -8.62
N LYS A 462 -4.12 -45.40 -7.72
CA LYS A 462 -5.06 -45.62 -6.61
C LYS A 462 -4.77 -44.59 -5.53
N VAL A 463 -5.77 -43.86 -5.07
CA VAL A 463 -5.59 -42.99 -3.91
C VAL A 463 -5.17 -43.83 -2.70
N GLY A 464 -4.24 -43.30 -1.90
CA GLY A 464 -3.55 -44.02 -0.82
C GLY A 464 -2.36 -44.90 -1.23
N ASP A 465 -2.01 -45.00 -2.52
CA ASP A 465 -0.80 -45.69 -2.99
C ASP A 465 0.41 -44.73 -3.01
N GLU A 466 1.27 -44.81 -2.00
CA GLU A 466 2.43 -43.90 -1.87
C GLU A 466 3.40 -43.98 -3.06
N GLU A 467 3.68 -45.16 -3.57
CA GLU A 467 4.61 -45.34 -4.70
C GLU A 467 4.00 -44.82 -6.01
N GLY A 468 2.70 -45.03 -6.18
CA GLY A 468 1.92 -44.42 -7.26
C GLY A 468 1.96 -42.89 -7.21
N ILE A 469 1.76 -42.29 -6.04
CA ILE A 469 1.84 -40.84 -5.85
C ILE A 469 3.25 -40.32 -6.16
N ARG A 470 4.32 -40.99 -5.69
CA ARG A 470 5.71 -40.63 -6.04
C ARG A 470 5.94 -40.66 -7.55
N THR A 471 5.41 -41.66 -8.24
CA THR A 471 5.50 -41.78 -9.70
C THR A 471 4.79 -40.62 -10.41
N VAL A 472 3.62 -40.20 -9.91
CA VAL A 472 2.91 -39.03 -10.44
C VAL A 472 3.73 -37.75 -10.25
N LEU A 473 4.28 -37.53 -9.06
CA LEU A 473 5.06 -36.33 -8.77
C LEU A 473 6.33 -36.27 -9.63
N ALA A 474 7.04 -37.38 -9.79
CA ALA A 474 8.18 -37.46 -10.70
C ALA A 474 7.81 -37.22 -12.18
N THR A 475 6.61 -37.68 -12.59
CA THR A 475 6.07 -37.39 -13.94
C THR A 475 5.79 -35.89 -14.09
N ALA A 476 5.19 -35.27 -13.08
CA ALA A 476 4.91 -33.83 -13.07
C ALA A 476 6.18 -33.00 -13.13
N GLU A 477 7.19 -33.29 -12.30
CA GLU A 477 8.48 -32.61 -12.31
C GLU A 477 9.14 -32.68 -13.69
N LYS A 478 9.09 -33.85 -14.33
CA LYS A 478 9.61 -34.03 -15.68
C LYS A 478 8.84 -33.19 -16.72
N GLU A 479 7.51 -33.28 -16.74
CA GLU A 479 6.67 -32.57 -17.72
C GLU A 479 6.74 -31.04 -17.53
N ILE A 480 6.82 -30.56 -16.28
CA ILE A 480 7.07 -29.15 -15.94
C ILE A 480 8.45 -28.73 -16.43
N GLY A 481 9.49 -29.55 -16.19
CA GLY A 481 10.84 -29.30 -16.69
C GLY A 481 10.90 -29.20 -18.22
N GLU A 482 10.19 -30.07 -18.94
CA GLU A 482 10.06 -30.03 -20.40
C GLU A 482 9.31 -28.78 -20.87
N TYR A 483 8.23 -28.40 -20.18
CA TYR A 483 7.49 -27.16 -20.46
C TYR A 483 8.38 -25.92 -20.26
N CYS A 484 9.23 -25.94 -19.23
CA CYS A 484 10.15 -24.85 -18.88
C CYS A 484 11.52 -24.95 -19.56
N ALA A 485 11.74 -25.90 -20.48
CA ALA A 485 13.01 -26.04 -21.16
C ALA A 485 13.34 -24.75 -21.95
N GLY A 486 14.50 -24.15 -21.64
CA GLY A 486 14.97 -22.88 -22.24
C GLY A 486 14.54 -21.60 -21.53
N VAL A 487 13.95 -21.69 -20.32
CA VAL A 487 13.44 -20.54 -19.55
C VAL A 487 14.52 -19.86 -18.71
N THR A 488 15.43 -20.60 -18.07
CA THR A 488 16.48 -20.01 -17.23
C THR A 488 17.87 -20.30 -17.78
N SER A 489 18.80 -19.36 -17.59
CA SER A 489 20.21 -19.56 -17.96
C SER A 489 20.95 -20.49 -16.98
N SER A 490 20.41 -20.69 -15.77
CA SER A 490 20.97 -21.57 -14.72
C SER A 490 20.53 -23.03 -14.86
N GLY A 491 19.42 -23.31 -15.56
CA GLY A 491 18.82 -24.63 -15.63
C GLY A 491 17.97 -25.02 -14.41
N GLU A 492 17.83 -24.13 -13.43
CA GLU A 492 16.92 -24.31 -12.28
C GLU A 492 15.51 -23.79 -12.60
N LEU A 493 14.48 -24.41 -12.02
CA LEU A 493 13.09 -24.01 -12.20
C LEU A 493 12.78 -22.77 -11.34
N PRO A 494 12.06 -21.77 -11.88
CA PRO A 494 11.54 -20.67 -11.06
C PRO A 494 10.60 -21.19 -9.96
N TYR A 495 10.55 -20.51 -8.81
CA TYR A 495 9.75 -20.94 -7.65
C TYR A 495 8.27 -21.26 -7.93
N PRO A 496 7.51 -20.60 -8.85
CA PRO A 496 6.10 -20.91 -9.02
C PRO A 496 5.90 -22.32 -9.59
N TYR A 497 6.87 -22.80 -10.36
CA TYR A 497 6.85 -24.16 -10.91
C TYR A 497 7.16 -25.21 -9.85
N HIS A 498 7.93 -24.87 -8.82
CA HIS A 498 8.15 -25.72 -7.65
C HIS A 498 6.88 -25.92 -6.80
N LEU A 499 5.88 -25.04 -6.94
CA LEU A 499 4.60 -25.16 -6.21
C LEU A 499 3.68 -26.23 -6.80
N LEU A 500 3.76 -26.51 -8.10
CA LEU A 500 2.79 -27.35 -8.80
C LEU A 500 2.80 -28.82 -8.33
N PRO A 501 3.97 -29.47 -8.11
CA PRO A 501 4.01 -30.79 -7.48
C PRO A 501 3.38 -30.79 -6.08
N GLY A 502 3.53 -29.70 -5.32
CA GLY A 502 2.87 -29.51 -4.02
C GLY A 502 1.35 -29.49 -4.13
N PHE A 503 0.80 -28.82 -5.15
CA PHE A 503 -0.65 -28.82 -5.41
C PHE A 503 -1.18 -30.20 -5.80
N ILE A 504 -0.44 -30.93 -6.65
CA ILE A 504 -0.80 -32.30 -7.05
C ILE A 504 -0.79 -33.22 -5.82
N PHE A 505 0.24 -33.14 -4.98
CA PHE A 505 0.32 -33.91 -3.74
C PHE A 505 -0.88 -33.63 -2.83
N ARG A 506 -1.22 -32.36 -2.59
CA ARG A 506 -2.38 -31.98 -1.77
C ARG A 506 -3.69 -32.49 -2.34
N PHE A 507 -3.89 -32.39 -3.66
CA PHE A 507 -5.09 -32.91 -4.30
C PHE A 507 -5.25 -34.42 -4.11
N LEU A 508 -4.18 -35.19 -4.32
CA LEU A 508 -4.20 -36.65 -4.15
C LEU A 508 -4.35 -37.06 -2.67
N LEU A 509 -3.78 -36.29 -1.74
CA LEU A 509 -3.97 -36.47 -0.31
C LEU A 509 -5.44 -36.27 0.08
N ASP A 510 -6.05 -35.18 -0.38
CA ASP A 510 -7.46 -34.91 -0.13
C ASP A 510 -8.36 -35.98 -0.76
N ALA A 511 -8.07 -36.41 -1.98
CA ALA A 511 -8.78 -37.50 -2.61
C ALA A 511 -8.65 -38.81 -1.82
N THR A 512 -7.49 -39.08 -1.23
CA THR A 512 -7.30 -40.23 -0.34
C THR A 512 -8.22 -40.14 0.87
N ILE A 513 -8.30 -38.97 1.50
CA ILE A 513 -9.10 -38.75 2.71
C ILE A 513 -10.60 -38.84 2.43
N GLU A 514 -11.07 -38.26 1.32
CA GLU A 514 -12.49 -38.30 0.90
C GLU A 514 -12.95 -39.72 0.52
N VAL A 515 -12.05 -40.56 -0.02
CA VAL A 515 -12.37 -41.92 -0.48
C VAL A 515 -12.15 -42.99 0.59
N MET A 516 -11.09 -42.86 1.40
CA MET A 516 -10.65 -43.88 2.35
C MET A 516 -10.87 -43.50 3.82
N GLY A 517 -11.17 -42.23 4.10
CA GLY A 517 -11.27 -41.69 5.45
C GLY A 517 -9.96 -41.14 5.97
N LYS A 518 -10.05 -40.20 6.92
CA LYS A 518 -8.89 -39.49 7.49
C LYS A 518 -7.90 -40.43 8.20
N ASP A 519 -8.40 -41.48 8.83
CA ASP A 519 -7.60 -42.46 9.59
C ASP A 519 -6.68 -43.31 8.69
N SER A 520 -6.85 -43.26 7.36
CA SER A 520 -5.95 -43.94 6.43
C SER A 520 -4.67 -43.19 6.13
N VAL A 521 -4.45 -42.03 6.75
CA VAL A 521 -3.30 -41.15 6.56
C VAL A 521 -2.63 -40.92 7.91
N ASP A 522 -1.29 -40.91 7.92
CA ASP A 522 -0.51 -40.52 9.10
C ASP A 522 -0.97 -39.13 9.60
N GLU A 523 -1.28 -39.03 10.89
CA GLU A 523 -1.83 -37.81 11.48
C GLU A 523 -0.96 -36.58 11.21
N ARG A 524 0.37 -36.76 11.15
CA ARG A 524 1.32 -35.67 10.90
C ARG A 524 1.27 -35.16 9.46
N VAL A 525 0.89 -36.01 8.51
CA VAL A 525 0.76 -35.66 7.09
C VAL A 525 -0.48 -34.81 6.84
N LEU A 526 -1.52 -34.93 7.68
CA LEU A 526 -2.75 -34.13 7.58
C LEU A 526 -2.51 -32.62 7.66
N SER A 527 -1.39 -32.19 8.24
CA SER A 527 -0.95 -30.79 8.21
C SER A 527 -0.83 -30.22 6.80
N ALA A 528 -0.63 -31.05 5.76
CA ALA A 528 -0.65 -30.60 4.36
C ALA A 528 -2.06 -30.18 3.89
N GLN A 529 -3.13 -30.60 4.57
CA GLN A 529 -4.50 -30.11 4.36
C GLN A 529 -4.77 -28.78 5.06
N ASN A 530 -3.78 -28.15 5.70
CA ASN A 530 -3.99 -26.90 6.44
C ASN A 530 -4.27 -25.73 5.48
N TYR A 531 -5.48 -25.74 4.92
CA TYR A 531 -6.09 -24.65 4.20
C TYR A 531 -6.32 -23.44 5.10
N LEU A 532 -6.05 -23.51 6.41
CA LEU A 532 -6.25 -22.36 7.30
C LEU A 532 -5.27 -21.22 6.99
N LEU A 533 -4.10 -21.50 6.42
CA LEU A 533 -3.28 -20.44 5.80
C LEU A 533 -3.99 -19.77 4.62
N TYR A 534 -5.01 -20.40 4.03
CA TYR A 534 -5.90 -19.78 3.03
C TYR A 534 -7.13 -19.09 3.65
N SER A 535 -7.40 -19.24 4.94
CA SER A 535 -8.53 -18.61 5.65
C SER A 535 -8.04 -17.84 6.87
N ARG A 536 -8.01 -16.51 6.77
CA ARG A 536 -7.57 -15.64 7.87
C ARG A 536 -8.56 -15.75 9.05
N PRO A 537 -8.11 -16.09 10.27
CA PRO A 537 -8.97 -16.03 11.45
C PRO A 537 -9.42 -14.59 11.71
N ILE A 538 -10.53 -14.43 12.45
CA ILE A 538 -10.99 -13.11 12.87
C ILE A 538 -9.90 -12.49 13.76
N SER A 539 -9.40 -11.31 13.39
CA SER A 539 -8.38 -10.64 14.20
C SER A 539 -8.96 -10.09 15.50
N SER A 540 -8.15 -10.04 16.53
CA SER A 540 -8.45 -9.37 17.79
C SER A 540 -7.17 -8.76 18.34
N GLY A 541 -7.31 -7.85 19.31
CA GLY A 541 -6.18 -7.26 19.99
C GLY A 541 -6.64 -6.58 21.27
N GLU A 542 -5.79 -6.63 22.28
CA GLU A 542 -5.95 -5.92 23.55
C GLU A 542 -4.85 -4.86 23.65
N GLN A 543 -5.17 -3.70 24.20
CA GLN A 543 -4.20 -2.64 24.43
C GLN A 543 -4.31 -2.16 25.87
N THR A 544 -3.18 -2.20 26.57
CA THR A 544 -3.08 -1.77 27.97
C THR A 544 -2.15 -0.57 28.04
N TYR A 545 -2.57 0.46 28.77
CA TYR A 545 -1.82 1.68 28.96
C TYR A 545 -2.25 2.35 30.27
N SER A 546 -1.37 3.16 30.84
CA SER A 546 -1.65 3.95 32.04
C SER A 546 -2.08 5.36 31.66
N THR A 547 -2.90 5.99 32.51
CA THR A 547 -3.26 7.41 32.42
C THR A 547 -3.20 8.04 33.81
N ILE A 548 -3.07 9.35 33.88
CA ILE A 548 -2.99 10.14 35.12
C ILE A 548 -4.18 11.12 35.12
N PRO A 549 -5.35 10.75 35.69
CA PRO A 549 -6.55 11.59 35.66
C PRO A 549 -6.38 13.01 36.22
N GLY A 550 -5.47 13.18 37.19
CA GLY A 550 -5.16 14.50 37.76
C GLY A 550 -4.43 15.45 36.80
N GLU A 551 -3.88 14.93 35.70
CA GLU A 551 -3.17 15.71 34.68
C GLU A 551 -4.00 15.93 33.42
N TYR A 552 -5.25 15.45 33.37
CA TYR A 552 -6.10 15.63 32.20
C TYR A 552 -6.22 17.12 31.82
N PRO A 553 -6.19 17.44 30.50
CA PRO A 553 -6.23 16.52 29.37
C PRO A 553 -4.89 15.86 28.98
N ILE A 554 -3.77 16.13 29.65
CA ILE A 554 -2.52 15.36 29.45
C ILE A 554 -2.72 13.92 29.95
N THR A 555 -2.22 12.93 29.22
CA THR A 555 -2.43 11.48 29.41
C THR A 555 -3.84 10.97 29.12
N GLN A 556 -4.82 11.86 28.87
CA GLN A 556 -6.17 11.45 28.51
C GLN A 556 -6.17 10.81 27.11
N PRO A 557 -6.88 9.67 26.90
CA PRO A 557 -7.00 9.00 25.61
C PRO A 557 -7.97 9.75 24.67
N VAL A 558 -7.60 10.96 24.27
CA VAL A 558 -8.40 11.81 23.39
C VAL A 558 -8.26 11.32 21.95
N PRO A 559 -9.36 11.00 21.23
CA PRO A 559 -9.30 10.71 19.80
C PRO A 559 -8.66 11.86 19.03
N LYS A 560 -8.03 11.54 17.90
CA LYS A 560 -7.40 12.58 17.08
C LYS A 560 -8.42 13.67 16.71
N ILE A 561 -8.07 14.94 16.94
CA ILE A 561 -9.00 16.07 16.76
C ILE A 561 -9.49 16.22 15.31
N GLU A 562 -8.68 15.86 14.31
CA GLU A 562 -9.11 15.85 12.91
C GLU A 562 -9.82 14.55 12.49
N GLY A 563 -9.89 13.52 13.34
CA GLY A 563 -10.32 12.17 12.99
C GLY A 563 -11.70 12.13 12.33
N LYS A 564 -12.68 12.85 12.90
CA LYS A 564 -14.04 12.92 12.35
C LYS A 564 -14.07 13.59 10.97
N GLY A 565 -13.44 14.75 10.84
CA GLY A 565 -13.36 15.47 9.56
C GLY A 565 -12.58 14.71 8.49
N GLN A 566 -11.59 13.89 8.86
CA GLN A 566 -10.91 12.95 7.96
C GLN A 566 -11.86 11.87 7.44
N CYS A 567 -12.62 11.23 8.33
CA CYS A 567 -13.58 10.20 7.95
C CYS A 567 -14.73 10.73 7.08
N LEU A 568 -15.14 11.99 7.26
CA LEU A 568 -16.18 12.67 6.46
C LEU A 568 -15.64 13.32 5.18
N GLY A 569 -14.32 13.33 4.96
CA GLY A 569 -13.70 14.00 3.82
C GLY A 569 -13.83 15.53 3.84
N GLU A 570 -13.99 16.11 5.03
CA GLU A 570 -14.16 17.56 5.26
C GLU A 570 -12.81 18.27 5.46
N VAL A 571 -11.78 17.55 5.90
CA VAL A 571 -10.43 18.12 6.00
C VAL A 571 -9.74 18.14 4.63
N GLN A 572 -9.02 19.22 4.38
CA GLN A 572 -8.27 19.43 3.15
C GLN A 572 -6.81 18.98 3.30
N TYR A 573 -6.27 18.39 2.24
CA TYR A 573 -4.84 18.16 2.03
C TYR A 573 -4.28 19.19 1.04
N SER A 574 -2.96 19.18 0.80
CA SER A 574 -2.32 20.20 -0.06
C SER A 574 -2.91 20.22 -1.47
N GLY A 575 -3.24 19.05 -2.02
CA GLY A 575 -3.87 18.92 -3.34
C GLY A 575 -5.37 19.25 -3.39
N ASP A 576 -6.01 19.47 -2.24
CA ASP A 576 -7.46 19.72 -2.14
C ASP A 576 -7.82 21.20 -2.05
N VAL A 577 -6.82 22.09 -2.03
CA VAL A 577 -7.06 23.54 -2.03
C VAL A 577 -7.91 23.94 -3.24
N PRO A 578 -8.80 24.94 -3.12
CA PRO A 578 -9.66 25.35 -4.21
C PRO A 578 -8.85 25.72 -5.47
N ILE A 579 -9.25 25.15 -6.61
CA ILE A 579 -8.63 25.39 -7.91
C ILE A 579 -9.12 26.75 -8.39
N GLN A 580 -8.20 27.65 -8.74
CA GLN A 580 -8.53 28.99 -9.20
C GLN A 580 -8.76 28.99 -10.71
N PRO A 581 -9.60 29.89 -11.25
CA PRO A 581 -9.70 30.06 -12.70
C PRO A 581 -8.32 30.31 -13.31
N GLY A 582 -8.01 29.59 -14.39
CA GLY A 582 -6.71 29.69 -15.06
C GLY A 582 -5.57 28.91 -14.39
N THR A 583 -5.82 28.10 -13.35
CA THR A 583 -4.80 27.15 -12.85
C THR A 583 -4.34 26.20 -13.95
N LEU A 584 -3.02 25.99 -14.04
CA LEU A 584 -2.39 24.97 -14.87
C LEU A 584 -2.07 23.73 -14.04
N PHE A 585 -2.10 22.56 -14.67
CA PHE A 585 -1.71 21.30 -14.07
C PHE A 585 -0.37 20.84 -14.63
N GLY A 586 0.55 20.47 -13.74
CA GLY A 586 1.88 20.00 -14.09
C GLY A 586 2.04 18.49 -13.97
N ALA A 587 2.72 17.87 -14.93
CA ALA A 587 3.14 16.47 -14.88
C ALA A 587 4.59 16.31 -15.39
N PHE A 588 5.33 15.37 -14.81
CA PHE A 588 6.74 15.16 -15.13
C PHE A 588 6.91 14.21 -16.32
N ALA A 589 7.70 14.63 -17.30
CA ALA A 589 8.26 13.74 -18.32
C ALA A 589 9.57 13.15 -17.77
N LEU A 590 9.74 11.84 -17.94
CA LEU A 590 10.82 11.07 -17.34
C LEU A 590 11.76 10.46 -18.38
N SER A 591 13.00 10.17 -17.97
CA SER A 591 13.95 9.41 -18.78
C SER A 591 13.54 7.94 -18.92
N THR A 592 13.75 7.38 -20.11
CA THR A 592 13.52 5.96 -20.45
C THR A 592 14.82 5.14 -20.53
N ILE A 593 15.96 5.68 -20.05
CA ILE A 593 17.23 4.94 -19.90
C ILE A 593 17.79 5.09 -18.48
N GLY A 594 18.53 4.06 -18.03
CA GLY A 594 19.13 4.01 -16.70
C GLY A 594 20.40 4.85 -16.54
N SER A 595 21.17 5.04 -17.60
CA SER A 595 22.42 5.82 -17.55
C SER A 595 22.84 6.25 -18.96
N GLY A 596 23.21 7.51 -19.13
CA GLY A 596 23.62 8.02 -20.44
C GLY A 596 23.59 9.54 -20.52
N LYS A 597 23.82 10.10 -21.71
CA LYS A 597 23.75 11.54 -21.95
C LYS A 597 22.46 11.92 -22.68
N LEU A 598 21.74 12.87 -22.12
CA LEU A 598 20.59 13.54 -22.71
C LEU A 598 21.05 14.55 -23.75
N LYS A 599 20.54 14.41 -24.98
CA LYS A 599 20.76 15.35 -26.08
C LYS A 599 19.67 16.42 -26.11
N ALA A 600 18.41 16.00 -26.02
CA ALA A 600 17.26 16.90 -26.09
C ALA A 600 16.01 16.27 -25.49
N VAL A 601 15.11 17.11 -25.00
CA VAL A 601 13.72 16.76 -24.69
C VAL A 601 12.84 17.35 -25.78
N VAL A 602 11.94 16.53 -26.34
CA VAL A 602 11.03 16.91 -27.41
C VAL A 602 9.59 16.75 -26.90
N ALA A 603 8.95 17.88 -26.63
CA ALA A 603 7.54 17.94 -26.27
C ALA A 603 6.63 17.61 -27.48
N PRO A 604 5.43 17.04 -27.25
CA PRO A 604 4.49 16.77 -28.33
C PRO A 604 3.96 18.05 -28.96
N ASP A 605 3.70 18.01 -30.27
CA ASP A 605 2.98 19.07 -30.99
C ASP A 605 1.46 18.85 -30.82
N ASP A 606 0.94 19.29 -29.68
CA ASP A 606 -0.46 19.12 -29.27
C ASP A 606 -1.01 20.43 -28.71
N GLY A 607 -2.18 20.87 -29.21
CA GLY A 607 -2.80 22.15 -28.81
C GLY A 607 -3.23 22.24 -27.34
N ARG A 608 -3.25 21.11 -26.60
CA ARG A 608 -3.50 21.06 -25.16
C ARG A 608 -2.27 21.44 -24.33
N LEU A 609 -1.08 21.38 -24.92
CA LEU A 609 0.17 21.74 -24.25
C LEU A 609 0.28 23.26 -24.11
N VAL A 610 0.34 23.74 -22.86
CA VAL A 610 0.48 25.18 -22.57
C VAL A 610 1.95 25.60 -22.55
N ASP A 611 2.79 24.83 -21.86
CA ASP A 611 4.24 25.09 -21.78
C ASP A 611 4.98 23.81 -21.35
N THR A 612 6.30 23.80 -21.55
CA THR A 612 7.21 22.77 -21.04
C THR A 612 8.37 23.45 -20.32
N LEU A 613 8.62 23.03 -19.09
CA LEU A 613 9.78 23.44 -18.31
C LEU A 613 10.85 22.35 -18.38
N THR A 614 12.09 22.77 -18.61
CA THR A 614 13.29 21.93 -18.67
C THR A 614 14.39 22.56 -17.83
N ALA A 615 15.58 21.94 -17.79
CA ALA A 615 16.75 22.52 -17.14
C ALA A 615 17.12 23.93 -17.67
N LYS A 616 16.73 24.28 -18.91
CA LYS A 616 17.00 25.59 -19.52
C LYS A 616 16.19 26.73 -18.90
N ASP A 617 15.08 26.41 -18.24
CA ASP A 617 14.20 27.37 -17.58
C ASP A 617 14.69 27.71 -16.15
N ILE A 618 15.77 27.07 -15.70
CA ILE A 618 16.34 27.25 -14.36
C ILE A 618 17.61 28.10 -14.46
N PRO A 619 17.79 29.13 -13.60
CA PRO A 619 19.03 29.91 -13.60
C PRO A 619 20.28 29.03 -13.40
N ALA A 620 21.35 29.39 -14.09
CA ALA A 620 22.59 28.62 -14.09
C ALA A 620 23.13 28.39 -12.68
N GLY A 621 23.48 27.13 -12.37
CA GLY A 621 23.99 26.71 -11.07
C GLY A 621 22.94 26.53 -9.97
N LEU A 622 21.64 26.71 -10.28
CA LEU A 622 20.54 26.57 -9.31
C LEU A 622 19.61 25.37 -9.61
N ASN A 623 19.92 24.55 -10.62
CA ASN A 623 19.21 23.32 -10.94
C ASN A 623 19.58 22.21 -9.94
N ASP A 624 19.12 22.34 -8.69
CA ASP A 624 19.41 21.39 -7.64
C ASP A 624 18.31 21.40 -6.56
N ILE A 625 17.92 20.22 -6.08
CA ILE A 625 16.99 20.08 -4.96
C ILE A 625 17.70 20.08 -3.60
N PHE A 626 19.02 19.90 -3.54
CA PHE A 626 19.77 19.76 -2.31
C PHE A 626 20.98 20.71 -2.24
N ALA A 627 21.42 21.05 -1.04
CA ALA A 627 22.67 21.77 -0.82
C ALA A 627 23.77 20.74 -0.51
N GLY A 628 24.26 20.03 -1.53
CA GLY A 628 25.18 18.91 -1.36
C GLY A 628 25.74 18.38 -2.68
N ALA A 629 25.73 17.06 -2.86
CA ALA A 629 26.04 16.47 -4.15
C ALA A 629 24.94 16.84 -5.16
N PRO A 630 25.28 17.14 -6.44
CA PRO A 630 24.31 17.61 -7.41
C PRO A 630 23.11 16.69 -7.58
N GLU A 631 21.90 17.23 -7.42
CA GLU A 631 20.67 16.51 -7.64
C GLU A 631 19.64 17.37 -8.39
N GLU A 632 19.69 17.29 -9.72
CA GLU A 632 18.99 18.21 -10.61
C GLU A 632 17.46 18.06 -10.58
N ILE A 633 16.74 19.19 -10.59
CA ILE A 633 15.26 19.23 -10.71
C ILE A 633 14.83 18.62 -12.04
N PHE A 634 15.52 19.00 -13.12
CA PHE A 634 15.41 18.41 -14.45
C PHE A 634 16.80 18.07 -14.96
N ALA A 635 17.00 16.86 -15.46
CA ALA A 635 18.29 16.45 -16.01
C ALA A 635 18.73 17.40 -17.15
N SER A 636 19.89 18.03 -17.00
CA SER A 636 20.43 19.00 -17.95
C SER A 636 21.28 18.33 -19.03
N SER A 637 21.95 17.23 -18.68
CA SER A 637 22.90 16.53 -19.56
C SER A 637 23.09 15.06 -19.20
N GLN A 638 23.42 14.73 -17.94
CA GLN A 638 23.63 13.35 -17.52
C GLN A 638 22.31 12.75 -16.99
N ILE A 639 21.91 11.61 -17.56
CA ILE A 639 20.90 10.73 -16.97
C ILE A 639 21.60 9.78 -16.01
N ASN A 640 21.12 9.73 -14.77
CA ASN A 640 21.69 8.92 -13.71
C ASN A 640 20.83 7.70 -13.35
N TYR A 641 19.54 7.69 -13.69
CA TYR A 641 18.64 6.57 -13.43
C TYR A 641 17.42 6.61 -14.39
N PHE A 642 16.79 5.46 -14.57
CA PHE A 642 15.54 5.34 -15.33
C PHE A 642 14.43 5.99 -14.53
N GLY A 643 13.59 6.81 -15.16
CA GLY A 643 12.57 7.57 -14.45
C GLY A 643 13.05 8.92 -13.91
N GLN A 644 14.29 9.34 -14.20
CA GLN A 644 14.76 10.68 -13.81
C GLN A 644 13.97 11.76 -14.54
N SER A 645 13.54 12.80 -13.82
CA SER A 645 12.82 13.94 -14.39
C SER A 645 13.67 14.68 -15.43
N VAL A 646 13.11 14.89 -16.62
CA VAL A 646 13.75 15.67 -17.70
C VAL A 646 13.00 16.96 -18.01
N ALA A 647 11.70 17.00 -17.73
CA ALA A 647 10.84 18.15 -17.93
C ALA A 647 9.57 18.08 -17.07
N MET A 648 8.89 19.21 -16.94
CA MET A 648 7.49 19.29 -16.50
C MET A 648 6.67 19.91 -17.63
N VAL A 649 5.64 19.20 -18.08
CA VAL A 649 4.66 19.73 -19.04
C VAL A 649 3.49 20.36 -18.28
N LEU A 650 2.89 21.40 -18.86
CA LEU A 650 1.73 22.11 -18.31
C LEU A 650 0.54 22.02 -19.26
N ALA A 651 -0.64 21.75 -18.69
CA ALA A 651 -1.92 21.77 -19.41
C ALA A 651 -3.04 22.37 -18.53
N GLU A 652 -4.23 22.60 -19.09
CA GLU A 652 -5.39 23.14 -18.34
C GLU A 652 -6.24 22.05 -17.66
N ASP A 653 -5.99 20.78 -17.97
CA ASP A 653 -6.58 19.61 -17.32
C ASP A 653 -5.47 18.68 -16.78
N PRO A 654 -5.63 18.09 -15.58
CA PRO A 654 -4.61 17.19 -15.02
C PRO A 654 -4.41 15.91 -15.85
N THR A 655 -5.45 15.40 -16.51
CA THR A 655 -5.38 14.21 -17.35
C THR A 655 -4.57 14.50 -18.61
N ASP A 656 -4.82 15.65 -19.23
CA ASP A 656 -4.06 16.12 -20.39
C ASP A 656 -2.58 16.30 -20.04
N ALA A 657 -2.27 16.89 -18.88
CA ALA A 657 -0.88 17.02 -18.43
C ALA A 657 -0.20 15.63 -18.29
N GLU A 658 -0.85 14.65 -17.67
CA GLU A 658 -0.34 13.28 -17.55
C GLU A 658 -0.12 12.60 -18.93
N GLU A 659 -1.05 12.78 -19.88
CA GLU A 659 -0.93 12.23 -21.24
C GLU A 659 0.21 12.89 -22.03
N LEU A 660 0.30 14.21 -21.99
CA LEU A 660 1.35 14.98 -22.67
C LEU A 660 2.74 14.68 -22.09
N ALA A 661 2.83 14.43 -20.78
CA ALA A 661 4.09 14.06 -20.13
C ALA A 661 4.62 12.72 -20.65
N LYS A 662 3.71 11.75 -20.86
CA LYS A 662 4.06 10.44 -21.46
C LYS A 662 4.40 10.54 -22.94
N ALA A 663 3.76 11.46 -23.67
CA ALA A 663 4.04 11.70 -25.08
C ALA A 663 5.34 12.49 -25.33
N THR A 664 5.88 13.13 -24.29
CA THR A 664 7.16 13.83 -24.36
C THR A 664 8.31 12.83 -24.48
N SER A 665 9.15 12.99 -25.51
CA SER A 665 10.22 12.04 -25.83
C SER A 665 11.60 12.60 -25.50
N CYS A 666 12.52 11.71 -25.10
CA CYS A 666 13.92 12.03 -24.88
C CYS A 666 14.78 11.55 -26.05
N GLN A 667 15.69 12.40 -26.50
CA GLN A 667 16.78 12.01 -27.39
C GLN A 667 18.06 11.84 -26.59
N TYR A 668 18.73 10.71 -26.74
CA TYR A 668 19.97 10.39 -26.04
C TYR A 668 21.16 10.39 -26.99
N GLU A 669 22.33 10.85 -26.52
CA GLU A 669 23.59 10.71 -27.27
C GLU A 669 24.12 9.28 -27.18
N ASN A 670 23.95 8.66 -26.01
CA ASN A 670 24.35 7.29 -25.72
C ASN A 670 23.55 6.72 -24.54
N GLU A 671 23.59 5.40 -24.44
CA GLU A 671 23.08 4.63 -23.31
C GLU A 671 24.21 3.73 -22.79
N VAL A 672 24.32 3.61 -21.47
CA VAL A 672 25.32 2.82 -20.77
C VAL A 672 24.59 1.88 -19.82
N ALA A 673 25.08 0.64 -19.70
CA ALA A 673 24.51 -0.34 -18.77
C ALA A 673 24.50 0.22 -17.32
N PRO A 674 23.34 0.26 -16.66
CA PRO A 674 23.22 0.80 -15.31
C PRO A 674 23.86 -0.15 -14.28
N VAL A 675 24.20 0.41 -13.12
CA VAL A 675 24.54 -0.33 -11.90
C VAL A 675 23.31 -0.28 -11.01
N THR A 676 22.58 -1.37 -10.77
CA THR A 676 21.31 -1.31 -10.01
C THR A 676 21.36 -1.98 -8.65
N THR A 677 22.46 -2.68 -8.32
CA THR A 677 22.61 -3.44 -7.06
C THR A 677 23.85 -3.02 -6.28
N ILE A 678 23.85 -3.30 -4.97
CA ILE A 678 25.01 -3.10 -4.09
C ILE A 678 26.16 -3.99 -4.54
N GLU A 679 25.88 -5.24 -4.91
CA GLU A 679 26.85 -6.20 -5.39
C GLU A 679 27.54 -5.72 -6.67
N ASP A 680 26.79 -5.19 -7.64
CA ASP A 680 27.37 -4.61 -8.85
C ASP A 680 28.22 -3.38 -8.53
N ALA A 681 27.77 -2.53 -7.60
CA ALA A 681 28.53 -1.36 -7.15
C ALA A 681 29.85 -1.78 -6.49
N ILE A 682 29.85 -2.83 -5.66
CA ILE A 682 31.06 -3.39 -5.05
C ILE A 682 31.99 -3.95 -6.14
N ALA A 683 31.48 -4.76 -7.06
CA ALA A 683 32.27 -5.38 -8.13
C ALA A 683 32.92 -4.33 -9.05
N LYS A 684 32.20 -3.24 -9.34
CA LYS A 684 32.68 -2.12 -10.18
C LYS A 684 33.42 -1.03 -9.40
N LYS A 685 33.53 -1.15 -8.06
CA LYS A 685 34.08 -0.13 -7.15
C LYS A 685 33.39 1.24 -7.31
N SER A 686 32.08 1.23 -7.54
CA SER A 686 31.23 2.41 -7.69
C SER A 686 30.79 2.90 -6.31
N PHE A 687 31.58 3.79 -5.71
CA PHE A 687 31.33 4.33 -4.38
C PHE A 687 31.37 5.85 -4.36
N TYR A 688 30.59 6.46 -3.46
CA TYR A 688 30.77 7.85 -3.07
C TYR A 688 31.94 7.99 -2.07
N PRO A 689 32.57 9.18 -1.98
CA PRO A 689 33.58 9.45 -0.96
C PRO A 689 33.08 9.25 0.47
N ASP A 690 33.93 8.72 1.34
CA ASP A 690 33.61 8.48 2.77
C ASP A 690 33.22 9.77 3.53
N SER A 691 33.57 10.95 3.02
CA SER A 691 33.18 12.25 3.60
C SER A 691 31.66 12.47 3.65
N PHE A 692 30.88 11.74 2.87
CA PHE A 692 29.40 11.82 2.89
C PHE A 692 28.77 10.99 4.02
N ILE A 693 29.52 10.11 4.71
CA ILE A 693 28.99 9.25 5.78
C ILE A 693 28.56 10.09 7.00
N GLY A 694 29.22 11.23 7.23
CA GLY A 694 28.97 12.09 8.40
C GLY A 694 29.42 11.46 9.73
N SER A 695 30.27 10.42 9.68
CA SER A 695 30.84 9.72 10.84
C SER A 695 32.20 9.14 10.47
N ASP A 696 33.14 9.16 11.43
CA ASP A 696 34.46 8.52 11.30
C ASP A 696 34.41 6.99 11.51
N GLY A 697 33.22 6.44 11.81
CA GLY A 697 33.03 5.05 12.22
C GLY A 697 33.22 4.84 13.71
N ILE A 698 33.26 3.57 14.13
CA ILE A 698 33.54 3.16 15.50
C ILE A 698 34.81 2.30 15.48
N ASP A 699 35.73 2.55 16.40
CA ASP A 699 36.87 1.65 16.69
C ASP A 699 37.26 1.79 18.17
N THR A 700 37.00 0.77 18.97
CA THR A 700 37.37 0.72 20.39
C THR A 700 38.85 0.37 20.60
N GLY A 701 39.56 -0.07 19.55
CA GLY A 701 40.98 -0.39 19.55
C GLY A 701 41.37 -1.79 20.03
N GLY A 702 40.46 -2.56 20.63
CA GLY A 702 40.74 -3.90 21.15
C GLY A 702 40.22 -5.07 20.31
N VAL A 703 39.52 -4.80 19.20
CA VAL A 703 38.84 -5.82 18.37
C VAL A 703 39.79 -6.93 17.92
N ASP A 704 40.96 -6.61 17.35
CA ASP A 704 41.86 -7.64 16.81
C ASP A 704 42.35 -8.61 17.89
N LYS A 705 42.64 -8.11 19.09
CA LYS A 705 43.09 -8.91 20.23
C LYS A 705 41.97 -9.80 20.76
N ALA A 706 40.77 -9.25 20.94
CA ALA A 706 39.60 -10.00 21.40
C ALA A 706 39.20 -11.08 20.37
N MET A 707 39.20 -10.74 19.08
CA MET A 707 38.88 -11.65 17.99
C MET A 707 39.90 -12.79 17.87
N GLN A 708 41.20 -12.51 18.05
CA GLN A 708 42.23 -13.55 18.07
C GLN A 708 41.99 -14.56 19.20
N LYS A 709 41.64 -14.09 20.41
CA LYS A 709 41.33 -14.94 21.55
C LYS A 709 40.10 -15.82 21.27
N CYS A 710 39.03 -15.24 20.74
CA CYS A 710 37.84 -15.99 20.34
C CYS A 710 38.14 -17.03 19.25
N ARG A 711 38.97 -16.68 18.25
CA ARG A 711 39.38 -17.59 17.17
C ARG A 711 40.17 -18.79 17.68
N GLN A 712 41.08 -18.58 18.64
CA GLN A 712 41.81 -19.67 19.30
C GLN A 712 40.88 -20.64 20.05
N ALA A 713 39.75 -20.14 20.57
CA ALA A 713 38.73 -20.95 21.21
C ALA A 713 37.71 -21.57 20.23
N GLY A 714 37.81 -21.30 18.92
CA GLY A 714 36.84 -21.74 17.91
C GLY A 714 35.48 -21.03 17.98
N ARG A 715 35.40 -19.85 18.61
CA ARG A 715 34.16 -19.11 18.91
C ARG A 715 34.07 -17.82 18.10
N VAL A 716 34.15 -17.97 16.78
CA VAL A 716 34.02 -16.86 15.82
C VAL A 716 33.04 -17.26 14.73
N VAL A 717 32.15 -16.34 14.35
CA VAL A 717 31.26 -16.45 13.19
C VAL A 717 31.55 -15.28 12.25
N SER A 718 31.56 -15.56 10.95
CA SER A 718 31.68 -14.56 9.90
C SER A 718 30.61 -14.80 8.86
N GLY A 719 30.01 -13.73 8.34
CA GLY A 719 28.90 -13.84 7.42
C GLY A 719 28.50 -12.50 6.81
N GLN A 720 27.35 -12.52 6.16
CA GLN A 720 26.75 -11.35 5.53
C GLN A 720 25.24 -11.38 5.76
N ALA A 721 24.69 -10.26 6.24
CA ALA A 721 23.25 -10.03 6.29
C ALA A 721 22.86 -9.02 5.22
N LYS A 722 21.73 -9.24 4.54
CA LYS A 722 21.21 -8.32 3.51
C LYS A 722 19.79 -7.91 3.87
N CYS A 723 19.45 -6.65 3.65
CA CYS A 723 18.07 -6.18 3.76
C CYS A 723 17.73 -5.24 2.59
N GLY A 724 16.51 -5.42 2.08
CA GLY A 724 16.03 -4.75 0.86
C GLY A 724 15.61 -3.30 1.07
N SER A 725 15.21 -2.67 -0.03
CA SER A 725 14.63 -1.33 -0.02
C SER A 725 13.15 -1.37 0.39
N GLN A 726 12.51 -0.20 0.48
CA GLN A 726 11.12 -0.06 0.87
C GLN A 726 10.56 1.28 0.37
N TRP A 727 9.36 1.27 -0.22
CA TRP A 727 8.64 2.47 -0.58
C TRP A 727 7.78 3.00 0.58
N HIS A 728 7.77 4.32 0.74
CA HIS A 728 7.00 5.00 1.79
C HIS A 728 5.51 4.67 1.70
N PHE A 729 4.98 4.56 0.49
CA PHE A 729 3.56 4.34 0.21
C PHE A 729 2.68 5.36 0.95
N HIS A 730 3.13 6.62 1.01
CA HIS A 730 2.28 7.68 1.53
C HIS A 730 1.05 7.82 0.63
N MET A 731 -0.13 7.71 1.23
CA MET A 731 -1.41 7.65 0.51
C MET A 731 -1.67 8.93 -0.29
N GLU A 732 -1.23 10.08 0.18
CA GLU A 732 -1.10 11.29 -0.62
C GLU A 732 0.27 11.30 -1.32
N THR A 733 0.30 11.29 -2.66
CA THR A 733 1.53 11.41 -3.44
C THR A 733 2.20 12.79 -3.27
N GLN A 734 3.43 12.96 -3.76
CA GLN A 734 4.10 14.26 -3.70
C GLN A 734 3.23 15.32 -4.40
N THR A 735 2.99 16.43 -3.71
CA THR A 735 2.01 17.44 -4.11
C THR A 735 2.46 18.84 -3.76
N ALA A 736 2.34 19.77 -4.72
CA ALA A 736 2.50 21.20 -4.50
C ALA A 736 1.53 22.02 -5.35
N VAL A 737 1.07 23.13 -4.79
CA VAL A 737 0.24 24.13 -5.49
C VAL A 737 0.84 25.50 -5.22
N ALA A 738 1.04 26.33 -6.25
CA ALA A 738 1.58 27.67 -6.11
C ALA A 738 0.68 28.69 -6.82
N ARG A 739 0.60 29.89 -6.24
CA ARG A 739 0.03 31.09 -6.86
C ARG A 739 0.83 32.32 -6.47
N HIS A 740 0.71 33.38 -7.25
CA HIS A 740 1.27 34.68 -6.90
C HIS A 740 0.53 35.30 -5.71
N SER A 741 1.26 36.02 -4.87
CA SER A 741 0.71 36.97 -3.89
C SER A 741 0.65 38.38 -4.47
N ASP A 742 -0.15 39.25 -3.86
CA ASP A 742 -0.40 40.62 -4.34
C ASP A 742 0.87 41.49 -4.35
N ASP A 743 1.86 41.17 -3.52
CA ASP A 743 3.14 41.88 -3.41
C ASP A 743 4.23 41.33 -4.36
N GLY A 744 3.85 40.49 -5.32
CA GLY A 744 4.75 39.86 -6.30
C GLY A 744 5.58 38.72 -5.73
N GLY A 745 5.09 38.09 -4.66
CA GLY A 745 5.64 36.87 -4.06
C GLY A 745 4.89 35.61 -4.47
N LEU A 746 5.04 34.54 -3.68
CA LEU A 746 4.37 33.26 -3.87
C LEU A 746 3.69 32.79 -2.58
N ILE A 747 2.47 32.28 -2.72
CA ILE A 747 1.78 31.51 -1.70
C ILE A 747 1.67 30.07 -2.22
N MET A 748 2.25 29.14 -1.46
CA MET A 748 2.34 27.73 -1.85
C MET A 748 1.72 26.82 -0.80
N HIS A 749 1.03 25.78 -1.25
CA HIS A 749 0.59 24.67 -0.42
C HIS A 749 1.41 23.43 -0.80
N CYS A 750 2.21 22.94 0.13
CA CYS A 750 3.16 21.86 -0.14
C CYS A 750 2.93 20.70 0.82
N SER A 751 2.90 19.49 0.28
CA SER A 751 2.94 18.26 1.07
C SER A 751 4.40 17.99 1.49
N THR A 752 4.91 18.72 2.49
CA THR A 752 6.30 18.69 2.96
C THR A 752 6.44 18.58 4.48
N GLN A 753 7.44 17.84 4.95
CA GLN A 753 7.83 17.77 6.36
C GLN A 753 8.75 18.93 6.75
N TRP A 754 9.28 19.70 5.80
CA TRP A 754 10.22 20.80 6.06
C TRP A 754 9.88 22.05 5.24
N PRO A 755 8.86 22.82 5.66
CA PRO A 755 8.36 23.99 4.90
C PRO A 755 9.44 25.05 4.65
N ASN A 756 10.35 25.22 5.60
CA ASN A 756 11.31 26.32 5.61
C ASN A 756 12.50 26.02 4.69
N ASP A 757 12.89 24.75 4.55
CA ASP A 757 13.87 24.35 3.53
C ASP A 757 13.29 24.49 2.11
N VAL A 758 12.00 24.17 1.94
CA VAL A 758 11.28 24.45 0.68
C VAL A 758 11.28 25.94 0.36
N GLN A 759 10.95 26.80 1.33
CA GLN A 759 10.98 28.26 1.15
C GLN A 759 12.35 28.76 0.70
N ALA A 760 13.43 28.29 1.36
CA ALA A 760 14.79 28.66 1.02
C ALA A 760 15.17 28.22 -0.41
N ALA A 761 14.81 26.98 -0.78
CA ALA A 761 15.07 26.45 -2.12
C ALA A 761 14.25 27.18 -3.20
N VAL A 762 12.96 27.45 -2.96
CA VAL A 762 12.10 28.23 -3.87
C VAL A 762 12.67 29.63 -4.07
N SER A 763 13.08 30.29 -2.98
CA SER A 763 13.68 31.62 -3.03
C SER A 763 14.93 31.64 -3.90
N LYS A 764 15.79 30.63 -3.76
CA LYS A 764 17.00 30.48 -4.56
C LYS A 764 16.67 30.33 -6.06
N VAL A 765 15.79 29.40 -6.44
CA VAL A 765 15.56 29.12 -7.87
C VAL A 765 14.71 30.17 -8.58
N THR A 766 13.81 30.86 -7.87
CA THR A 766 12.94 31.89 -8.45
C THR A 766 13.53 33.31 -8.35
N GLY A 767 14.51 33.53 -7.47
CA GLY A 767 15.02 34.87 -7.14
C GLY A 767 14.08 35.71 -6.27
N ILE A 768 12.91 35.19 -5.89
CA ILE A 768 11.97 35.87 -4.99
C ILE A 768 12.51 35.79 -3.55
N PRO A 769 12.62 36.91 -2.80
CA PRO A 769 13.08 36.87 -1.42
C PRO A 769 12.20 36.00 -0.51
N GLN A 770 12.79 35.29 0.45
CA GLN A 770 12.07 34.36 1.34
C GLN A 770 10.87 35.01 2.05
N ASN A 771 10.98 36.28 2.46
CA ASN A 771 9.89 36.99 3.14
C ASN A 771 8.64 37.24 2.26
N LYS A 772 8.75 37.01 0.95
CA LYS A 772 7.64 37.03 -0.01
C LYS A 772 7.17 35.63 -0.42
N ILE A 773 7.70 34.58 0.22
CA ILE A 773 7.34 33.19 -0.08
C ILE A 773 6.72 32.58 1.16
N GLU A 774 5.43 32.29 1.08
CA GLU A 774 4.67 31.61 2.12
C GLU A 774 4.50 30.14 1.75
N ILE A 775 4.99 29.25 2.60
CA ILE A 775 4.78 27.81 2.48
C ILE A 775 3.79 27.36 3.54
N ASN A 776 2.62 26.92 3.09
CA ASN A 776 1.52 26.46 3.92
C ASN A 776 1.42 24.93 3.89
N VAL A 777 1.41 24.33 5.07
CA VAL A 777 1.19 22.89 5.26
C VAL A 777 -0.06 22.70 6.10
N LEU A 778 -1.14 22.25 5.45
CA LEU A 778 -2.40 21.96 6.13
C LEU A 778 -2.28 20.69 7.00
N ARG A 779 -1.87 19.61 6.33
CA ARG A 779 -1.65 18.24 6.83
C ARG A 779 -1.19 17.39 5.65
N MET A 780 -0.66 16.20 5.92
CA MET A 780 -0.23 15.25 4.89
C MET A 780 -0.91 13.89 5.01
N GLY A 781 -1.24 13.29 3.87
CA GLY A 781 -1.73 11.92 3.78
C GLY A 781 -0.61 10.89 3.90
N GLY A 782 0.15 10.95 5.00
CA GLY A 782 1.36 10.16 5.23
C GLY A 782 2.60 10.80 4.61
N ALA A 783 3.77 10.48 5.18
CA ALA A 783 5.05 11.06 4.78
C ALA A 783 6.23 10.09 4.99
N TYR A 784 6.41 9.62 6.23
CA TYR A 784 7.38 8.57 6.61
C TYR A 784 8.85 8.90 6.30
N GLY A 785 9.20 10.17 6.10
CA GLY A 785 10.55 10.61 5.72
C GLY A 785 10.67 11.00 4.24
N GLY A 786 9.86 10.39 3.36
CA GLY A 786 9.89 10.66 1.91
C GLY A 786 9.46 12.07 1.52
N LYS A 787 8.90 12.84 2.46
CA LYS A 787 8.48 14.24 2.24
C LYS A 787 9.36 15.25 2.96
N ILE A 788 10.54 14.85 3.46
CA ILE A 788 11.53 15.79 4.03
C ILE A 788 12.19 16.60 2.92
N SER A 789 12.86 15.93 1.99
CA SER A 789 13.66 16.55 0.93
C SER A 789 13.06 16.33 -0.46
N ARG A 790 12.56 15.12 -0.75
CA ARG A 790 12.13 14.72 -2.11
C ARG A 790 10.94 15.51 -2.63
N ASN A 791 10.13 16.09 -1.74
CA ASN A 791 9.03 17.00 -2.12
C ASN A 791 9.53 18.21 -2.95
N LYS A 792 10.81 18.59 -2.81
CA LYS A 792 11.41 19.73 -3.51
C LYS A 792 11.43 19.56 -5.03
N PHE A 793 11.50 18.34 -5.55
CA PHE A 793 11.32 18.10 -6.99
C PHE A 793 10.02 18.74 -7.49
N VAL A 794 8.92 18.50 -6.78
CA VAL A 794 7.59 19.02 -7.13
C VAL A 794 7.46 20.49 -6.77
N ALA A 795 7.86 20.90 -5.56
CA ALA A 795 7.70 22.27 -5.09
C ALA A 795 8.49 23.27 -5.96
N LEU A 796 9.73 22.96 -6.33
CA LEU A 796 10.56 23.85 -7.13
C LEU A 796 10.06 23.93 -8.58
N ALA A 797 9.68 22.81 -9.20
CA ALA A 797 9.12 22.80 -10.54
C ALA A 797 7.80 23.60 -10.61
N VAL A 798 6.91 23.42 -9.63
CA VAL A 798 5.64 24.16 -9.53
C VAL A 798 5.87 25.66 -9.32
N ALA A 799 6.82 26.04 -8.46
CA ALA A 799 7.15 27.45 -8.24
C ALA A 799 7.71 28.11 -9.51
N LEU A 800 8.65 27.45 -10.20
CA LEU A 800 9.20 27.92 -11.47
C LEU A 800 8.13 28.04 -12.55
N ALA A 801 7.23 27.06 -12.66
CA ALA A 801 6.11 27.09 -13.59
C ALA A 801 5.16 28.26 -13.30
N ALA A 802 4.83 28.51 -12.03
CA ALA A 802 3.98 29.63 -11.64
C ALA A 802 4.63 30.98 -11.95
N VAL A 803 5.95 31.11 -11.73
CA VAL A 803 6.70 32.33 -12.07
C VAL A 803 6.78 32.53 -13.58
N LYS A 804 7.13 31.49 -14.34
CA LYS A 804 7.28 31.54 -15.81
C LYS A 804 5.98 31.91 -16.50
N THR A 805 4.86 31.29 -16.09
CA THR A 805 3.56 31.46 -16.75
C THR A 805 2.74 32.62 -16.19
N GLY A 806 3.06 33.12 -14.99
CA GLY A 806 2.24 34.08 -14.26
C GLY A 806 0.89 33.52 -13.79
N ARG A 807 0.66 32.20 -13.91
CA ARG A 807 -0.60 31.52 -13.58
C ARG A 807 -0.40 30.65 -12.34
N PRO A 808 -1.46 30.36 -11.56
CA PRO A 808 -1.39 29.34 -10.52
C PRO A 808 -1.07 27.96 -11.14
N VAL A 809 -0.27 27.15 -10.45
CA VAL A 809 0.12 25.81 -10.91
C VAL A 809 -0.16 24.79 -9.83
N HIS A 810 -0.76 23.66 -10.21
CA HIS A 810 -1.08 22.52 -9.35
C HIS A 810 -0.40 21.26 -9.87
N CYS A 811 0.35 20.56 -9.03
CA CYS A 811 0.89 19.25 -9.35
C CYS A 811 0.64 18.30 -8.19
N GLN A 812 -0.10 17.23 -8.46
CA GLN A 812 -0.18 16.03 -7.64
C GLN A 812 0.37 14.88 -8.48
N MET A 813 1.51 14.29 -8.09
CA MET A 813 2.16 13.27 -8.91
C MET A 813 1.27 12.03 -9.07
N ASN A 814 1.24 11.50 -10.29
CA ASN A 814 0.75 10.15 -10.56
C ASN A 814 1.54 9.14 -9.70
N PHE A 815 0.86 8.10 -9.21
CA PHE A 815 1.46 7.12 -8.30
C PHE A 815 2.68 6.40 -8.88
N ASN A 816 2.62 5.99 -10.16
CA ASN A 816 3.71 5.27 -10.80
C ASN A 816 4.93 6.19 -10.98
N THR A 817 4.71 7.40 -11.51
CA THR A 817 5.74 8.45 -11.62
C THR A 817 6.36 8.76 -10.26
N ASN A 818 5.55 8.82 -9.20
CA ASN A 818 6.03 9.06 -7.85
C ASN A 818 6.94 7.93 -7.34
N MET A 819 6.64 6.67 -7.66
CA MET A 819 7.50 5.53 -7.31
C MET A 819 8.77 5.44 -8.16
N GLU A 820 8.68 5.76 -9.45
CA GLU A 820 9.81 5.70 -10.39
C GLU A 820 10.83 6.80 -10.12
N MET A 821 10.36 8.03 -9.91
CA MET A 821 11.21 9.22 -9.82
C MET A 821 11.81 9.43 -8.42
N ILE A 822 11.10 9.00 -7.36
CA ILE A 822 11.47 9.35 -5.99
C ILE A 822 12.20 8.19 -5.28
N GLY A 823 13.21 8.57 -4.51
CA GLY A 823 14.00 7.70 -3.64
C GLY A 823 13.21 6.93 -2.58
N LYS A 824 13.79 5.81 -2.14
CA LYS A 824 13.18 4.83 -1.24
C LYS A 824 14.02 4.68 0.04
N ARG A 825 13.72 3.68 0.88
CA ARG A 825 14.62 3.26 1.96
C ARG A 825 15.92 2.72 1.35
N HIS A 826 17.05 3.08 1.95
CA HIS A 826 18.35 2.53 1.59
C HIS A 826 18.42 1.01 1.90
N PRO A 827 18.66 0.13 0.91
CA PRO A 827 19.03 -1.26 1.18
C PRO A 827 20.46 -1.33 1.75
N PHE A 828 20.72 -2.35 2.56
CA PHE A 828 22.02 -2.55 3.21
C PHE A 828 22.53 -3.98 3.04
N ILE A 829 23.85 -4.08 2.95
CA ILE A 829 24.62 -5.29 3.18
C ILE A 829 25.50 -5.06 4.42
N GLY A 830 25.39 -5.89 5.44
CA GLY A 830 26.32 -5.93 6.57
C GLY A 830 27.26 -7.11 6.45
N GLN A 831 28.56 -6.86 6.23
CA GLN A 831 29.61 -7.90 6.29
C GLN A 831 30.22 -7.89 7.69
N TYR A 832 30.16 -9.02 8.39
CA TYR A 832 30.56 -9.07 9.79
C TYR A 832 31.49 -10.23 10.12
N THR A 833 32.25 -10.04 11.19
CA THR A 833 32.92 -11.08 11.94
C THR A 833 32.73 -10.80 13.43
N VAL A 834 32.20 -11.78 14.15
CA VAL A 834 31.85 -11.67 15.57
C VAL A 834 32.56 -12.74 16.39
N GLY A 835 33.15 -12.34 17.51
CA GLY A 835 33.75 -13.21 18.51
C GLY A 835 32.89 -13.26 19.77
N TYR A 836 32.71 -14.45 20.33
CA TYR A 836 31.89 -14.68 21.51
C TYR A 836 32.59 -15.64 22.51
N ASP A 837 32.09 -15.70 23.74
CA ASP A 837 32.58 -16.62 24.77
C ASP A 837 31.77 -17.94 24.84
N GLU A 838 32.01 -18.78 25.85
CA GLU A 838 31.26 -20.05 26.01
C GLU A 838 29.79 -19.87 26.38
N GLU A 839 29.42 -18.74 26.97
CA GLU A 839 28.05 -18.45 27.37
C GLU A 839 27.24 -17.81 26.23
N GLY A 840 27.91 -17.44 25.13
CA GLY A 840 27.35 -16.71 24.00
C GLY A 840 27.43 -15.20 24.14
N LYS A 841 28.20 -14.67 25.10
CA LYS A 841 28.39 -13.22 25.25
C LYS A 841 29.36 -12.69 24.22
N LEU A 842 28.98 -11.63 23.54
CA LEU A 842 29.78 -10.98 22.50
C LEU A 842 31.03 -10.34 23.12
N GLN A 843 32.19 -10.68 22.57
CA GLN A 843 33.48 -10.17 22.99
C GLN A 843 34.07 -9.17 22.00
N ALA A 844 33.75 -9.31 20.71
CA ALA A 844 34.16 -8.36 19.68
C ALA A 844 33.22 -8.42 18.46
N VAL A 845 32.89 -7.25 17.90
CA VAL A 845 32.13 -7.12 16.65
C VAL A 845 32.92 -6.30 15.64
N ASP A 846 33.22 -6.88 14.48
CA ASP A 846 33.84 -6.21 13.33
C ASP A 846 32.85 -6.20 12.17
N LEU A 847 32.38 -5.02 11.76
CA LEU A 847 31.25 -4.86 10.85
C LEU A 847 31.50 -3.77 9.80
N VAL A 848 31.20 -4.09 8.54
CA VAL A 848 31.21 -3.12 7.44
C VAL A 848 29.82 -3.09 6.80
N TYR A 849 29.18 -1.92 6.83
CA TYR A 849 27.97 -1.66 6.09
C TYR A 849 28.28 -1.24 4.66
N TYR A 850 27.56 -1.78 3.69
CA TYR A 850 27.45 -1.23 2.34
C TYR A 850 26.02 -0.78 2.15
N SER A 851 25.81 0.51 1.90
CA SER A 851 24.49 1.10 1.71
C SER A 851 24.34 1.58 0.28
N ASP A 852 23.20 1.32 -0.36
CA ASP A 852 22.89 1.89 -1.67
C ASP A 852 22.30 3.29 -1.52
N GLU A 853 23.05 4.29 -1.98
CA GLU A 853 22.65 5.69 -1.96
C GLU A 853 21.90 6.11 -3.24
N GLY A 854 21.89 5.27 -4.29
CA GLY A 854 21.36 5.66 -5.58
C GLY A 854 22.23 6.67 -6.32
N SER A 855 21.59 7.52 -7.12
CA SER A 855 22.25 8.50 -7.99
C SER A 855 22.89 9.68 -7.27
N SER A 856 22.67 9.84 -5.95
CA SER A 856 23.29 10.88 -5.12
C SER A 856 23.41 10.42 -3.65
N PRO A 857 24.49 10.75 -2.91
CA PRO A 857 24.67 10.43 -1.49
C PRO A 857 23.95 11.40 -0.54
N ASN A 858 23.08 12.27 -1.05
CA ASN A 858 22.27 13.15 -0.21
C ASN A 858 21.31 12.29 0.65
N ASP A 859 20.92 12.78 1.83
CA ASP A 859 20.04 12.07 2.78
C ASP A 859 20.53 10.67 3.21
N GLY A 860 21.85 10.42 3.17
CA GLY A 860 22.43 9.12 3.51
C GLY A 860 22.11 8.66 4.93
N SER A 861 21.95 7.35 5.10
CA SER A 861 21.52 6.72 6.36
C SER A 861 22.60 5.91 7.08
N ALA A 862 23.80 5.78 6.48
CA ALA A 862 24.91 5.01 7.03
C ALA A 862 25.41 5.52 8.40
N GLY A 863 25.46 6.84 8.61
CA GLY A 863 25.89 7.42 9.89
C GLY A 863 24.95 7.04 11.05
N ALA A 864 23.64 7.00 10.78
CA ALA A 864 22.64 6.55 11.75
C ALA A 864 22.77 5.04 12.03
N ALA A 865 23.01 4.23 10.99
CA ALA A 865 23.26 2.79 11.15
C ALA A 865 24.50 2.50 12.01
N ILE A 866 25.60 3.22 11.81
CA ILE A 866 26.80 3.15 12.65
C ILE A 866 26.45 3.49 14.10
N SER A 867 25.69 4.57 14.33
CA SER A 867 25.30 5.05 15.66
C SER A 867 24.21 4.21 16.34
N SER A 868 23.76 3.12 15.73
CA SER A 868 22.83 2.16 16.33
C SER A 868 23.19 0.72 15.98
N CYS A 869 24.46 0.46 15.67
CA CYS A 869 24.95 -0.87 15.27
C CYS A 869 24.79 -1.92 16.37
N ASP A 870 24.65 -1.48 17.62
CA ASP A 870 24.43 -2.33 18.78
C ASP A 870 23.01 -2.90 18.85
N ASN A 871 22.03 -2.29 18.19
CA ASN A 871 20.62 -2.44 18.54
C ASN A 871 20.45 -2.29 20.06
N ALA A 872 20.23 -3.40 20.77
CA ALA A 872 20.09 -3.49 22.21
C ALA A 872 21.17 -4.39 22.87
N TYR A 873 22.27 -4.69 22.17
CA TYR A 873 23.28 -5.66 22.61
C TYR A 873 24.62 -5.02 22.99
N HIS A 874 25.24 -5.53 24.05
CA HIS A 874 26.54 -5.09 24.52
C HIS A 874 27.66 -6.01 24.02
N SER A 875 28.75 -5.42 23.56
CA SER A 875 30.05 -6.05 23.41
C SER A 875 31.14 -5.09 23.88
N PRO A 876 32.24 -5.55 24.50
CA PRO A 876 33.29 -4.65 24.95
C PRO A 876 34.11 -4.05 23.80
N GLU A 877 34.21 -4.73 22.65
CA GLU A 877 35.04 -4.29 21.53
C GLU A 877 34.25 -4.17 20.23
N TRP A 878 34.35 -3.02 19.57
CA TRP A 878 33.63 -2.70 18.34
C TRP A 878 34.54 -2.07 17.30
N ARG A 879 34.40 -2.53 16.05
CA ARG A 879 34.92 -1.85 14.86
C ARG A 879 33.82 -1.82 13.82
N VAL A 880 33.34 -0.63 13.47
CA VAL A 880 32.22 -0.44 12.54
C VAL A 880 32.57 0.62 11.51
N LYS A 881 32.43 0.26 10.23
CA LYS A 881 32.64 1.17 9.08
C LYS A 881 31.47 1.09 8.11
N ALA A 882 31.39 2.05 7.20
CA ALA A 882 30.45 2.04 6.10
C ALA A 882 31.12 2.35 4.76
N LYS A 883 30.50 1.89 3.68
CA LYS A 883 30.78 2.24 2.28
C LYS A 883 29.48 2.60 1.58
N LEU A 884 29.50 3.72 0.87
CA LEU A 884 28.35 4.31 0.20
C LEU A 884 28.36 3.90 -1.27
N CYS A 885 27.52 2.95 -1.65
CA CYS A 885 27.42 2.46 -3.03
C CYS A 885 26.71 3.48 -3.91
N LYS A 886 27.30 3.76 -5.07
CA LYS A 886 26.69 4.56 -6.13
C LYS A 886 26.04 3.64 -7.15
N THR A 887 24.72 3.73 -7.26
CA THR A 887 23.92 2.99 -8.25
C THR A 887 23.18 3.97 -9.17
N ASN A 888 22.67 3.46 -10.28
CA ASN A 888 21.83 4.13 -11.26
C ASN A 888 20.34 3.96 -10.93
N THR A 889 20.00 4.16 -9.66
CA THR A 889 18.63 4.19 -9.14
C THR A 889 18.34 5.59 -8.55
N PRO A 890 17.07 5.99 -8.34
CA PRO A 890 16.77 7.26 -7.68
C PRO A 890 17.47 7.38 -6.33
N SER A 891 18.05 8.55 -6.03
CA SER A 891 18.72 8.80 -4.74
C SER A 891 17.81 8.47 -3.57
N ASN A 892 18.21 7.49 -2.76
CA ASN A 892 17.44 7.02 -1.62
C ASN A 892 17.34 8.11 -0.55
N THR A 893 16.41 7.95 0.38
CA THR A 893 16.13 9.00 1.38
C THR A 893 15.69 8.41 2.71
N ALA A 894 15.36 9.29 3.65
CA ALA A 894 14.82 8.90 4.94
C ALA A 894 13.53 8.10 4.78
N MET A 895 13.49 6.94 5.41
CA MET A 895 12.27 6.19 5.70
C MET A 895 12.22 5.89 7.20
N ARG A 896 11.03 5.80 7.81
CA ARG A 896 10.83 5.62 9.27
C ARG A 896 11.90 4.70 9.88
N ALA A 897 12.62 5.21 10.89
CA ALA A 897 13.85 4.64 11.44
C ALA A 897 15.00 4.49 10.39
N PRO A 898 15.49 5.60 9.80
CA PRO A 898 16.46 5.54 8.71
C PRO A 898 17.83 5.05 9.20
N GLY A 899 18.33 3.96 8.64
CA GLY A 899 19.59 3.33 9.03
C GLY A 899 19.47 2.48 10.31
N ASN A 900 18.69 2.93 11.29
CA ASN A 900 18.49 2.20 12.54
C ASN A 900 17.80 0.84 12.34
N LEU A 901 16.76 0.78 11.51
CA LEU A 901 16.04 -0.47 11.27
C LEU A 901 16.93 -1.50 10.54
N GLN A 902 17.72 -1.05 9.57
CA GLN A 902 18.70 -1.89 8.86
C GLN A 902 19.80 -2.39 9.80
N ALA A 903 20.34 -1.50 10.64
CA ALA A 903 21.34 -1.86 11.64
C ALA A 903 20.78 -2.88 12.66
N ALA A 904 19.55 -2.68 13.14
CA ALA A 904 18.89 -3.60 14.05
C ALA A 904 18.67 -4.97 13.42
N TYR A 905 18.16 -5.05 12.18
CA TYR A 905 18.01 -6.32 11.46
C TYR A 905 19.34 -7.08 11.30
N ILE A 906 20.40 -6.38 10.89
CA ILE A 906 21.72 -6.98 10.73
C ILE A 906 22.25 -7.48 12.07
N MET A 907 22.06 -6.72 13.15
CA MET A 907 22.52 -7.13 14.48
C MET A 907 21.71 -8.31 15.04
N GLU A 908 20.39 -8.35 14.84
CA GLU A 908 19.56 -9.52 15.17
C GLU A 908 20.06 -10.77 14.46
N HIS A 909 20.33 -10.67 13.15
CA HIS A 909 20.88 -11.78 12.38
C HIS A 909 22.23 -12.26 12.93
N ILE A 910 23.13 -11.34 13.32
CA ILE A 910 24.42 -11.68 13.92
C ILE A 910 24.24 -12.48 15.22
N VAL A 911 23.33 -12.05 16.11
CA VAL A 911 23.10 -12.73 17.39
C VAL A 911 22.44 -14.10 17.18
N GLU A 912 21.51 -14.21 16.22
CA GLU A 912 20.89 -15.50 15.87
C GLU A 912 21.88 -16.48 15.26
N GLU A 913 22.83 -16.03 14.44
CA GLU A 913 23.91 -16.86 13.90
C GLU A 913 24.86 -17.35 15.01
N VAL A 914 25.14 -16.51 16.02
CA VAL A 914 25.89 -16.95 17.22
C VAL A 914 25.12 -18.04 17.97
N ALA A 915 23.82 -17.85 18.19
CA ALA A 915 22.98 -18.85 18.86
C ALA A 915 22.91 -20.17 18.07
N ALA A 916 22.72 -20.10 16.75
CA ALA A 916 22.73 -21.26 15.86
C ALA A 916 24.06 -22.00 15.88
N LYS A 917 25.19 -21.27 15.85
CA LYS A 917 26.53 -21.86 15.95
C LYS A 917 26.76 -22.59 17.28
N MET A 918 26.15 -22.12 18.35
CA MET A 918 26.20 -22.75 19.67
C MET A 918 25.20 -23.89 19.85
N GLY A 919 24.17 -23.99 19.00
CA GLY A 919 23.01 -24.84 19.25
C GLY A 919 22.20 -24.39 20.47
N ALA A 920 22.21 -23.08 20.77
CA ALA A 920 21.50 -22.47 21.89
C ALA A 920 20.18 -21.83 21.44
N ASP A 921 19.24 -21.65 22.38
CA ASP A 921 18.03 -20.85 22.12
C ASP A 921 18.44 -19.39 21.84
N PRO A 922 18.01 -18.79 20.72
CA PRO A 922 18.28 -17.39 20.41
C PRO A 922 17.84 -16.42 21.52
N ALA A 923 16.71 -16.66 22.19
CA ALA A 923 16.21 -15.79 23.25
C ALA A 923 17.19 -15.73 24.44
N ASP A 924 17.81 -16.86 24.80
CA ASP A 924 18.80 -16.93 25.87
C ASP A 924 20.07 -16.14 25.53
N VAL A 925 20.55 -16.28 24.29
CA VAL A 925 21.75 -15.55 23.83
C VAL A 925 21.46 -14.05 23.75
N LYS A 926 20.30 -13.64 23.23
CA LYS A 926 19.86 -12.24 23.17
C LYS A 926 19.80 -11.64 24.58
N ARG A 927 19.10 -12.31 25.51
CA ARG A 927 18.96 -11.86 26.91
C ARG A 927 20.29 -11.68 27.63
N LYS A 928 21.27 -12.58 27.43
CA LYS A 928 22.61 -12.45 28.04
C LYS A 928 23.42 -11.26 27.53
N ASN A 929 23.10 -10.79 26.33
CA ASN A 929 23.81 -9.70 25.67
C ASN A 929 23.08 -8.36 25.77
N LEU A 930 21.88 -8.29 26.37
CA LEU A 930 21.17 -7.00 26.48
C LEU A 930 22.02 -5.94 27.19
N VAL A 931 21.93 -4.71 26.70
CA VAL A 931 22.53 -3.55 27.35
C VAL A 931 21.99 -3.38 28.77
N GLN A 932 22.85 -2.89 29.66
CA GLN A 932 22.56 -2.72 31.09
C GLN A 932 22.81 -1.28 31.54
N LEU A 933 22.16 -0.92 32.64
CA LEU A 933 22.36 0.36 33.32
C LEU A 933 23.85 0.62 33.59
N GLY A 934 24.32 1.82 33.26
CA GLY A 934 25.70 2.26 33.49
C GLY A 934 26.71 1.82 32.43
N GLN A 935 26.34 0.95 31.49
CA GLN A 935 27.18 0.63 30.33
C GLN A 935 27.29 1.83 29.38
N VAL A 936 28.30 1.78 28.52
CA VAL A 936 28.55 2.78 27.49
C VAL A 936 28.31 2.14 26.13
N THR A 937 27.55 2.79 25.27
CA THR A 937 27.29 2.32 23.91
C THR A 937 28.56 2.38 23.05
N PRO A 938 28.60 1.69 21.89
CA PRO A 938 29.77 1.72 21.00
C PRO A 938 30.14 3.13 20.51
N TYR A 939 29.17 4.03 20.44
CA TYR A 939 29.33 5.43 20.06
C TYR A 939 29.57 6.37 21.26
N GLY A 940 29.93 5.83 22.43
CA GLY A 940 30.42 6.59 23.58
C GLY A 940 29.33 7.23 24.46
N MET A 941 28.06 6.84 24.32
CA MET A 941 26.98 7.35 25.16
C MET A 941 26.81 6.48 26.41
N PRO A 942 26.96 7.03 27.63
CA PRO A 942 26.58 6.31 28.85
C PRO A 942 25.07 6.05 28.88
N LEU A 943 24.65 4.95 29.49
CA LEU A 943 23.24 4.62 29.73
C LEU A 943 22.86 4.91 31.19
N PRO A 944 22.52 6.17 31.55
CA PRO A 944 22.12 6.54 32.91
C PRO A 944 20.71 6.04 33.28
N TYR A 945 19.94 5.62 32.28
CA TYR A 945 18.67 4.94 32.39
C TYR A 945 18.67 3.82 31.33
N CYS A 946 18.21 2.63 31.71
CA CYS A 946 18.13 1.49 30.79
C CYS A 946 17.12 0.47 31.31
N SER A 947 15.90 0.48 30.76
CA SER A 947 14.81 -0.44 31.09
C SER A 947 14.81 -1.72 30.23
N MET A 948 15.80 -1.92 29.35
CA MET A 948 15.78 -3.02 28.38
C MET A 948 15.62 -4.42 29.02
N GLY A 949 16.29 -4.68 30.14
CA GLY A 949 16.14 -5.94 30.87
C GLY A 949 14.75 -6.11 31.48
N GLU A 950 14.18 -5.03 32.05
CA GLU A 950 12.85 -5.02 32.66
C GLU A 950 11.77 -5.23 31.59
N VAL A 951 11.84 -4.49 30.49
CA VAL A 951 10.94 -4.63 29.32
C VAL A 951 11.01 -6.05 28.74
N TRP A 952 12.21 -6.63 28.65
CA TRP A 952 12.37 -8.01 28.20
C TRP A 952 11.67 -8.99 29.13
N ASP A 953 11.99 -8.95 30.43
CA ASP A 953 11.48 -9.91 31.41
C ASP A 953 9.95 -9.80 31.55
N GLU A 954 9.42 -8.58 31.62
CA GLU A 954 7.97 -8.33 31.68
C GLU A 954 7.26 -8.85 30.43
N LEU A 955 7.84 -8.66 29.23
CA LEU A 955 7.26 -9.17 27.99
C LEU A 955 7.26 -10.70 27.94
N ILE A 956 8.34 -11.35 28.39
CA ILE A 956 8.44 -12.82 28.46
C ILE A 956 7.32 -13.39 29.34
N ASP A 957 7.08 -12.76 30.48
CA ASP A 957 6.02 -13.15 31.42
C ASP A 957 4.63 -12.84 30.86
N MET A 958 4.43 -11.63 30.32
CA MET A 958 3.15 -11.18 29.74
C MET A 958 2.69 -12.06 28.58
N ALA A 959 3.61 -12.46 27.70
CA ALA A 959 3.30 -13.32 26.56
C ALA A 959 3.24 -14.82 26.91
N ASP A 960 3.66 -15.21 28.13
CA ASP A 960 3.86 -16.61 28.52
C ASP A 960 4.71 -17.39 27.51
N VAL A 961 5.91 -16.86 27.22
CA VAL A 961 6.79 -17.41 26.17
C VAL A 961 7.15 -18.87 26.44
N LYS A 962 7.21 -19.28 27.72
CA LYS A 962 7.44 -20.67 28.09
C LYS A 962 6.34 -21.59 27.57
N LYS A 963 5.08 -21.20 27.75
CA LYS A 963 3.94 -21.93 27.20
C LYS A 963 3.95 -21.88 25.68
N ILE A 964 4.18 -20.72 25.06
CA ILE A 964 4.28 -20.59 23.60
C ILE A 964 5.33 -21.56 23.04
N ASN A 965 6.51 -21.63 23.63
CA ASN A 965 7.58 -22.55 23.21
C ASN A 965 7.13 -24.01 23.29
N ALA A 966 6.44 -24.40 24.37
CA ALA A 966 5.90 -25.74 24.52
C ALA A 966 4.83 -26.06 23.45
N ASP A 967 3.88 -25.14 23.24
CA ASP A 967 2.81 -25.28 22.25
C ASP A 967 3.37 -25.36 20.81
N VAL A 968 4.39 -24.56 20.50
CA VAL A 968 5.09 -24.57 19.21
C VAL A 968 5.86 -25.88 19.01
N ALA A 969 6.56 -26.36 20.03
CA ALA A 969 7.30 -27.64 19.95
C ALA A 969 6.35 -28.82 19.73
N GLU A 970 5.24 -28.88 20.48
CA GLU A 970 4.19 -29.90 20.31
C GLU A 970 3.58 -29.82 18.91
N PHE A 971 3.21 -28.62 18.46
CA PHE A 971 2.68 -28.42 17.11
C PHE A 971 3.67 -28.92 16.04
N ASN A 972 4.96 -28.57 16.16
CA ASN A 972 5.99 -28.97 15.21
C ASN A 972 6.29 -30.47 15.21
N GLN A 973 6.14 -31.14 16.36
CA GLN A 973 6.24 -32.61 16.45
C GLN A 973 5.08 -33.27 15.70
N ASN A 974 3.87 -32.76 15.90
CA ASN A 974 2.62 -33.31 15.39
C ASN A 974 2.30 -32.91 13.94
N ASN A 975 2.96 -31.91 13.36
CA ASN A 975 2.71 -31.45 11.99
C ASN A 975 3.96 -31.61 11.12
N LYS A 976 3.87 -32.34 10.01
CA LYS A 976 5.01 -32.58 9.10
C LYS A 976 5.28 -31.41 8.16
N TYR A 977 4.23 -30.86 7.54
CA TYR A 977 4.34 -29.89 6.44
C TYR A 977 4.04 -28.45 6.84
N VAL A 978 3.45 -28.24 8.02
CA VAL A 978 3.25 -26.90 8.57
C VAL A 978 4.05 -26.80 9.85
N LYS A 979 4.77 -25.70 10.02
CA LYS A 979 5.63 -25.44 11.17
C LYS A 979 5.30 -24.10 11.80
N ARG A 980 5.48 -24.00 13.10
CA ARG A 980 5.43 -22.74 13.83
C ARG A 980 6.81 -22.33 14.29
N GLY A 981 7.05 -21.03 14.32
CA GLY A 981 8.23 -20.39 14.86
C GLY A 981 7.83 -19.30 15.84
N VAL A 982 8.69 -19.04 16.81
CA VAL A 982 8.55 -17.96 17.79
C VAL A 982 9.86 -17.20 17.83
N CYS A 983 9.78 -15.87 17.86
CA CYS A 983 10.95 -15.02 18.00
C CYS A 983 10.65 -13.90 19.01
N VAL A 984 11.63 -13.63 19.86
CA VAL A 984 11.65 -12.49 20.78
C VAL A 984 12.73 -11.52 20.30
N THR A 985 12.36 -10.26 20.12
CA THR A 985 13.25 -9.22 19.57
C THR A 985 13.25 -7.99 20.47
N PRO A 986 14.42 -7.49 20.92
CA PRO A 986 14.54 -6.24 21.64
C PRO A 986 14.82 -5.07 20.68
N VAL A 987 14.56 -3.84 21.15
CA VAL A 987 15.00 -2.63 20.47
C VAL A 987 15.38 -1.56 21.48
N LYS A 988 16.52 -0.91 21.22
CA LYS A 988 16.90 0.37 21.82
C LYS A 988 16.97 1.40 20.70
N TYR A 989 16.18 2.47 20.82
CA TYR A 989 16.13 3.53 19.82
C TYR A 989 16.56 4.87 20.43
N GLY A 990 17.59 5.49 19.88
CA GLY A 990 18.13 6.77 20.35
C GLY A 990 17.38 7.97 19.76
N LEU A 991 17.08 8.99 20.58
CA LEU A 991 16.30 10.17 20.17
C LEU A 991 17.22 11.39 19.95
N PRO A 992 17.42 11.85 18.70
CA PRO A 992 18.42 12.88 18.36
C PRO A 992 17.87 14.29 18.52
N PHE A 993 17.80 14.81 19.75
CA PHE A 993 17.31 16.18 20.02
C PHE A 993 18.33 17.29 19.69
N THR A 994 19.59 16.96 19.43
CA THR A 994 20.62 17.95 19.07
C THR A 994 20.23 18.72 17.82
N GLY A 995 20.29 20.06 17.86
CA GLY A 995 20.02 20.89 16.68
C GLY A 995 18.54 21.06 16.33
N VAL A 996 17.62 20.58 17.17
CA VAL A 996 16.18 20.79 16.98
C VAL A 996 15.84 22.27 17.13
N LEU A 997 15.02 22.80 16.21
CA LEU A 997 14.55 24.18 16.19
C LEU A 997 13.05 24.18 15.91
N HIS A 998 12.23 24.38 16.94
CA HIS A 998 10.79 24.52 16.78
C HIS A 998 10.24 25.72 17.54
N GLY A 999 9.47 26.54 16.84
CA GLY A 999 8.67 27.64 17.41
C GLY A 999 7.18 27.31 17.45
N ALA A 1000 6.49 27.97 18.39
CA ALA A 1000 5.04 27.99 18.49
C ALA A 1000 4.54 29.40 18.87
N MET A 1001 3.32 29.73 18.46
CA MET A 1001 2.60 30.95 18.82
C MET A 1001 1.23 30.56 19.36
N VAL A 1002 0.84 31.14 20.50
CA VAL A 1002 -0.44 30.89 21.17
C VAL A 1002 -1.14 32.23 21.35
N ASP A 1003 -2.39 32.30 20.91
CA ASP A 1003 -3.23 33.49 20.93
C ASP A 1003 -4.51 33.20 21.71
N VAL A 1004 -4.87 34.08 22.64
CA VAL A 1004 -6.16 34.03 23.35
C VAL A 1004 -7.04 35.16 22.84
N TYR A 1005 -8.20 34.82 22.29
CA TYR A 1005 -9.16 35.78 21.75
C TYR A 1005 -10.04 36.36 22.85
N ALA A 1006 -10.67 37.52 22.58
CA ALA A 1006 -11.51 38.21 23.57
C ALA A 1006 -12.75 37.40 24.00
N ASP A 1007 -13.18 36.43 23.20
CA ASP A 1007 -14.25 35.46 23.55
C ASP A 1007 -13.75 34.27 24.37
N GLY A 1008 -12.47 34.28 24.78
CA GLY A 1008 -11.82 33.22 25.55
C GLY A 1008 -11.33 32.04 24.73
N THR A 1009 -11.63 31.96 23.43
CA THR A 1009 -11.09 30.87 22.61
C THR A 1009 -9.58 31.01 22.41
N VAL A 1010 -8.91 29.90 22.10
CA VAL A 1010 -7.45 29.85 21.95
C VAL A 1010 -7.09 29.33 20.57
N SER A 1011 -6.06 29.90 19.94
CA SER A 1011 -5.40 29.28 18.80
C SER A 1011 -3.93 29.02 19.04
N VAL A 1012 -3.43 27.93 18.48
CA VAL A 1012 -2.01 27.59 18.46
C VAL A 1012 -1.52 27.36 17.04
N MET A 1013 -0.33 27.87 16.74
CA MET A 1013 0.43 27.62 15.53
C MET A 1013 1.80 27.10 15.92
N HIS A 1014 2.29 26.08 15.22
CA HIS A 1014 3.64 25.55 15.46
C HIS A 1014 4.33 25.20 14.15
N SER A 1015 5.66 25.17 14.18
CA SER A 1015 6.51 24.85 13.01
C SER A 1015 6.49 23.37 12.60
N GLY A 1016 6.04 22.46 13.47
CA GLY A 1016 5.88 21.04 13.11
C GLY A 1016 4.72 20.79 12.14
N CYS A 1017 4.78 19.69 11.40
CA CYS A 1017 3.80 19.32 10.39
C CYS A 1017 2.99 18.07 10.81
N GLU A 1018 1.66 18.12 10.66
CA GLU A 1018 0.78 16.98 10.92
C GLU A 1018 0.82 15.98 9.75
N VAL A 1019 1.43 14.82 9.95
CA VAL A 1019 1.56 13.71 8.98
C VAL A 1019 0.70 12.48 9.34
N GLY A 1020 -0.12 12.58 10.38
CA GLY A 1020 -0.95 11.50 10.92
C GLY A 1020 -0.57 11.06 12.33
N GLN A 1021 0.57 11.50 12.85
CA GLN A 1021 1.14 11.13 14.14
C GLN A 1021 0.43 11.77 15.35
N GLY A 1022 -0.62 12.57 15.13
CA GLY A 1022 -1.36 13.24 16.19
C GLY A 1022 -0.57 14.35 16.88
N LEU A 1023 0.31 15.03 16.13
CA LEU A 1023 1.08 16.17 16.63
C LEU A 1023 0.13 17.26 17.12
N ASN A 1024 -0.86 17.61 16.28
CA ASN A 1024 -1.82 18.67 16.59
C ASN A 1024 -2.61 18.34 17.87
N THR A 1025 -3.07 17.10 18.01
CA THR A 1025 -3.76 16.61 19.21
C THR A 1025 -2.92 16.79 20.47
N LYS A 1026 -1.64 16.37 20.43
CA LYS A 1026 -0.72 16.48 21.58
C LYS A 1026 -0.45 17.94 21.97
N VAL A 1027 -0.26 18.82 20.99
CA VAL A 1027 -0.06 20.26 21.24
C VAL A 1027 -1.31 20.87 21.86
N VAL A 1028 -2.50 20.54 21.34
CA VAL A 1028 -3.77 21.03 21.91
C VAL A 1028 -3.96 20.59 23.35
N GLN A 1029 -3.71 19.31 23.67
CA GLN A 1029 -3.80 18.82 25.06
C GLN A 1029 -2.85 19.58 25.99
N ALA A 1030 -1.62 19.85 25.55
CA ALA A 1030 -0.65 20.60 26.34
C ALA A 1030 -1.04 22.07 26.54
N VAL A 1031 -1.53 22.76 25.51
CA VAL A 1031 -1.99 24.15 25.61
C VAL A 1031 -3.23 24.24 26.51
N ALA A 1032 -4.20 23.35 26.32
CA ALA A 1032 -5.42 23.30 27.12
C ALA A 1032 -5.11 23.09 28.61
N HIS A 1033 -4.24 22.11 28.92
CA HIS A 1033 -3.79 21.85 30.28
C HIS A 1033 -3.06 23.06 30.90
N SER A 1034 -2.12 23.67 30.15
CA SER A 1034 -1.32 24.79 30.67
C SER A 1034 -2.14 26.05 30.95
N LEU A 1035 -3.16 26.33 30.13
CA LEU A 1035 -4.02 27.51 30.31
C LEU A 1035 -5.22 27.26 31.24
N GLY A 1036 -5.59 26.00 31.47
CA GLY A 1036 -6.74 25.61 32.27
C GLY A 1036 -8.08 25.76 31.52
N VAL A 1037 -8.10 25.37 30.24
CA VAL A 1037 -9.27 25.42 29.35
C VAL A 1037 -9.58 24.05 28.75
N ASP A 1038 -10.75 23.89 28.13
CA ASP A 1038 -11.10 22.63 27.47
C ASP A 1038 -10.36 22.46 26.14
N VAL A 1039 -10.08 21.21 25.76
CA VAL A 1039 -9.47 20.84 24.46
C VAL A 1039 -10.27 21.43 23.29
N SER A 1040 -11.60 21.52 23.41
CA SER A 1040 -12.48 22.08 22.38
C SER A 1040 -12.34 23.59 22.19
N ASP A 1041 -11.80 24.31 23.17
CA ASP A 1041 -11.60 25.76 23.10
C ASP A 1041 -10.29 26.13 22.39
N VAL A 1042 -9.43 25.14 22.12
CA VAL A 1042 -8.12 25.33 21.48
C VAL A 1042 -8.17 24.81 20.03
N SER A 1043 -7.84 25.69 19.08
CA SER A 1043 -7.75 25.34 17.66
C SER A 1043 -6.32 25.40 17.14
N VAL A 1044 -5.89 24.39 16.38
CA VAL A 1044 -4.61 24.45 15.64
C VAL A 1044 -4.82 25.14 14.30
N LYS A 1045 -4.01 26.15 13.99
CA LYS A 1045 -4.01 26.78 12.66
C LYS A 1045 -2.95 26.16 11.75
N VAL A 1046 -3.02 26.50 10.47
CA VAL A 1046 -2.14 25.98 9.43
C VAL A 1046 -0.66 26.21 9.80
N THR A 1047 0.17 25.19 9.61
CA THR A 1047 1.62 25.34 9.72
C THR A 1047 2.10 26.21 8.57
N SER A 1048 2.63 27.39 8.91
CA SER A 1048 3.13 28.36 7.94
C SER A 1048 4.44 28.97 8.43
N ASN A 1049 5.39 29.09 7.52
CA ASN A 1049 6.65 29.79 7.77
C ASN A 1049 6.46 31.31 7.98
N ALA A 1050 5.30 31.88 7.63
CA ALA A 1050 4.95 33.27 7.93
C ALA A 1050 4.76 33.51 9.45
N VAL A 1051 4.31 32.48 10.18
CA VAL A 1051 4.06 32.56 11.62
C VAL A 1051 5.18 31.91 12.43
N ALA A 1052 5.67 30.74 11.98
CA ALA A 1052 6.72 29.98 12.64
C ALA A 1052 7.94 29.79 11.70
N PRO A 1053 8.70 30.87 11.41
CA PRO A 1053 9.87 30.82 10.56
C PRO A 1053 11.01 30.03 11.20
N ASN A 1054 12.01 29.68 10.37
CA ASN A 1054 13.23 28.95 10.73
C ASN A 1054 13.05 27.63 11.53
N GLY A 1055 11.94 26.91 11.34
CA GLY A 1055 11.74 25.57 11.89
C GLY A 1055 12.51 24.49 11.12
N ILE A 1056 12.95 23.45 11.83
CA ILE A 1056 13.57 22.27 11.21
C ILE A 1056 12.51 21.22 10.83
N THR A 1057 12.93 20.22 10.06
CA THR A 1057 12.07 19.13 9.57
C THR A 1057 11.26 18.44 10.68
N THR A 1058 10.03 18.06 10.35
CA THR A 1058 9.26 17.10 11.14
C THR A 1058 9.82 15.70 10.94
N GLY A 1059 10.60 15.20 11.89
CA GLY A 1059 11.33 13.93 11.77
C GLY A 1059 12.01 13.51 13.07
N GLY A 1060 12.78 12.42 13.03
CA GLY A 1060 13.59 11.95 14.16
C GLY A 1060 12.82 11.47 15.40
N SER A 1061 11.49 11.37 15.33
CA SER A 1061 10.61 11.04 16.46
C SER A 1061 10.61 12.06 17.61
N ILE A 1062 11.11 13.28 17.36
CA ILE A 1062 11.26 14.34 18.39
C ILE A 1062 10.30 15.51 18.23
N THR A 1063 9.69 15.67 17.05
CA THR A 1063 8.91 16.88 16.70
C THR A 1063 7.73 17.14 17.64
N SER A 1064 6.99 16.11 18.06
CA SER A 1064 5.87 16.29 18.98
C SER A 1064 6.32 16.84 20.33
N GLY A 1065 7.37 16.27 20.93
CA GLY A 1065 7.92 16.78 22.18
C GLY A 1065 8.45 18.21 22.03
N ALA A 1066 9.15 18.51 20.94
CA ALA A 1066 9.71 19.83 20.70
C ALA A 1066 8.64 20.91 20.45
N CYS A 1067 7.58 20.61 19.70
CA CYS A 1067 6.48 21.54 19.47
C CYS A 1067 5.64 21.75 20.74
N VAL A 1068 5.39 20.70 21.53
CA VAL A 1068 4.76 20.82 22.85
C VAL A 1068 5.60 21.72 23.75
N ALA A 1069 6.90 21.48 23.85
CA ALA A 1069 7.79 22.32 24.66
C ALA A 1069 7.83 23.78 24.19
N ALA A 1070 7.74 24.04 22.88
CA ALA A 1070 7.64 25.40 22.35
C ALA A 1070 6.30 26.05 22.71
N ALA A 1071 5.19 25.33 22.61
CA ALA A 1071 3.85 25.82 22.94
C ALA A 1071 3.70 26.10 24.44
N LEU A 1072 4.23 25.24 25.30
CA LEU A 1072 4.23 25.45 26.76
C LEU A 1072 4.98 26.72 27.15
N LYS A 1073 6.15 26.99 26.55
CA LYS A 1073 6.86 28.26 26.78
C LYS A 1073 6.06 29.50 26.39
N ALA A 1074 5.20 29.41 25.37
CA ALA A 1074 4.28 30.50 25.02
C ALA A 1074 3.16 30.62 26.08
N CYS A 1075 2.64 29.49 26.56
CA CYS A 1075 1.63 29.45 27.61
C CYS A 1075 2.16 29.99 28.95
N ASP A 1076 3.43 29.74 29.29
CA ASP A 1076 4.08 30.31 30.49
C ASP A 1076 4.02 31.84 30.47
N VAL A 1077 4.37 32.45 29.34
CA VAL A 1077 4.30 33.91 29.15
C VAL A 1077 2.86 34.43 29.30
N LEU A 1078 1.87 33.73 28.72
CA LEU A 1078 0.46 34.09 28.85
C LEU A 1078 -0.01 33.95 30.30
N ASN A 1079 0.35 32.86 30.98
CA ASN A 1079 0.00 32.63 32.37
C ASN A 1079 0.59 33.70 33.28
N ASP A 1080 1.85 34.10 33.08
CA ASP A 1080 2.48 35.20 33.84
C ASP A 1080 1.69 36.50 33.70
N ARG A 1081 1.21 36.81 32.47
CA ARG A 1081 0.39 37.99 32.20
C ARG A 1081 -1.03 37.89 32.77
N LEU A 1082 -1.61 36.69 32.79
CA LEU A 1082 -2.99 36.44 33.22
C LEU A 1082 -3.13 36.18 34.72
N ASN A 1083 -2.08 35.76 35.41
CA ASN A 1083 -2.10 35.42 36.84
C ASN A 1083 -2.67 36.55 37.74
N PRO A 1084 -2.33 37.84 37.55
CA PRO A 1084 -2.96 38.91 38.33
C PRO A 1084 -4.48 38.94 38.18
N PHE A 1085 -5.00 38.66 36.99
CA PHE A 1085 -6.43 38.65 36.68
C PHE A 1085 -7.12 37.38 37.20
N LYS A 1086 -6.43 36.24 37.19
CA LYS A 1086 -6.91 35.00 37.84
C LYS A 1086 -7.13 35.20 39.34
N MET A 1087 -6.27 35.97 40.01
CA MET A 1087 -6.33 36.22 41.46
C MET A 1087 -7.45 37.19 41.87
N ILE A 1088 -7.80 38.17 41.01
CA ILE A 1088 -8.85 39.16 41.31
C ILE A 1088 -10.22 38.79 40.72
N SER A 1089 -10.29 37.75 39.89
CA SER A 1089 -11.54 37.31 39.28
C SER A 1089 -12.52 36.82 40.35
N SER A 1090 -13.69 37.48 40.43
CA SER A 1090 -14.73 37.15 41.41
C SER A 1090 -15.47 35.84 41.10
N THR A 1091 -15.35 35.33 39.86
CA THR A 1091 -16.00 34.10 39.40
C THR A 1091 -15.01 32.96 39.20
N GLY A 1092 -13.72 33.27 39.06
CA GLY A 1092 -12.68 32.32 38.65
C GLY A 1092 -12.83 31.78 37.22
N LYS A 1093 -13.82 32.23 36.45
CA LYS A 1093 -14.08 31.73 35.08
C LYS A 1093 -13.08 32.31 34.09
N TRP A 1094 -12.62 31.47 33.16
CA TRP A 1094 -11.66 31.84 32.11
C TRP A 1094 -12.07 33.10 31.34
N LEU A 1095 -13.30 33.14 30.81
CA LEU A 1095 -13.79 34.28 30.03
C LEU A 1095 -13.76 35.61 30.81
N ASP A 1096 -14.03 35.58 32.11
CA ASP A 1096 -14.01 36.77 32.96
C ASP A 1096 -12.57 37.27 33.18
N VAL A 1097 -11.62 36.35 33.31
CA VAL A 1097 -10.17 36.65 33.38
C VAL A 1097 -9.72 37.32 32.08
N ILE A 1098 -10.10 36.75 30.93
CA ILE A 1098 -9.73 37.27 29.61
C ILE A 1098 -10.37 38.63 29.34
N THR A 1099 -11.64 38.81 29.70
CA THR A 1099 -12.34 40.10 29.54
C THR A 1099 -11.65 41.21 30.35
N GLN A 1100 -11.26 40.92 31.59
CA GLN A 1100 -10.55 41.88 32.44
C GLN A 1100 -9.14 42.18 31.93
N ALA A 1101 -8.39 41.15 31.54
CA ALA A 1101 -7.04 41.31 30.98
C ALA A 1101 -7.06 42.14 29.69
N TYR A 1102 -7.99 41.84 28.78
CA TYR A 1102 -8.18 42.59 27.55
C TYR A 1102 -8.58 44.05 27.83
N GLY A 1103 -9.52 44.27 28.74
CA GLY A 1103 -9.93 45.63 29.16
C GLY A 1103 -8.80 46.44 29.81
N ALA A 1104 -7.80 45.77 30.38
CA ALA A 1104 -6.60 46.37 30.95
C ALA A 1104 -5.45 46.56 29.93
N GLY A 1105 -5.65 46.23 28.65
CA GLY A 1105 -4.65 46.39 27.59
C GLY A 1105 -3.51 45.36 27.64
N VAL A 1106 -3.75 44.18 28.21
CA VAL A 1106 -2.77 43.08 28.25
C VAL A 1106 -2.64 42.44 26.88
N ASP A 1107 -1.40 42.19 26.45
CA ASP A 1107 -1.11 41.40 25.25
C ASP A 1107 -1.44 39.92 25.47
N LEU A 1108 -2.44 39.43 24.74
CA LEU A 1108 -2.95 38.05 24.80
C LEU A 1108 -2.34 37.13 23.73
N CYS A 1109 -1.24 37.55 23.11
CA CYS A 1109 -0.46 36.75 22.16
C CYS A 1109 0.94 36.47 22.72
N ALA A 1110 1.41 35.22 22.62
CA ALA A 1110 2.76 34.86 23.03
C ALA A 1110 3.43 33.88 22.07
N ARG A 1111 4.76 33.95 22.02
CA ARG A 1111 5.60 33.04 21.24
C ARG A 1111 6.53 32.27 22.16
N GLY A 1112 6.76 31.00 21.82
CA GLY A 1112 7.70 30.13 22.49
C GLY A 1112 8.62 29.43 21.48
N PHE A 1113 9.82 29.10 21.92
CA PHE A 1113 10.85 28.48 21.08
C PHE A 1113 11.62 27.40 21.85
N HIS A 1114 11.85 26.26 21.21
CA HIS A 1114 12.56 25.13 21.79
C HIS A 1114 13.79 24.75 20.96
N HIS A 1115 14.95 24.81 21.62
CA HIS A 1115 16.25 24.39 21.11
C HIS A 1115 17.06 23.73 22.24
N PRO A 1116 17.00 22.39 22.37
CA PRO A 1116 17.76 21.67 23.38
C PRO A 1116 19.20 21.43 22.89
N VAL A 1117 20.16 21.52 23.83
CA VAL A 1117 21.58 21.25 23.57
C VAL A 1117 21.96 19.98 24.35
N THR A 1118 22.37 18.93 23.64
CA THR A 1118 22.86 17.67 24.24
C THR A 1118 24.37 17.53 24.01
N LYS A 1119 25.03 16.76 24.88
CA LYS A 1119 26.48 16.47 24.78
C LYS A 1119 26.80 15.17 24.02
N THR A 1120 25.79 14.36 23.76
CA THR A 1120 25.86 13.04 23.11
C THR A 1120 24.96 13.02 21.87
N PRO A 1121 25.14 12.08 20.92
CA PRO A 1121 24.32 11.99 19.71
C PRO A 1121 22.81 11.90 19.98
N TYR A 1122 22.42 11.30 21.11
CA TYR A 1122 21.04 11.20 21.55
C TYR A 1122 20.84 11.82 22.94
N ALA A 1123 19.64 12.36 23.19
CA ALA A 1123 19.26 12.88 24.51
C ALA A 1123 18.91 11.77 25.50
N TYR A 1124 18.15 10.79 25.02
CA TYR A 1124 17.73 9.59 25.74
C TYR A 1124 17.46 8.47 24.73
N ASN A 1125 17.21 7.26 25.23
CA ASN A 1125 16.79 6.12 24.43
C ASN A 1125 15.39 5.67 24.86
N SER A 1126 14.58 5.22 23.91
CA SER A 1126 13.38 4.43 24.17
C SER A 1126 13.70 2.95 24.03
N TYR A 1127 13.00 2.10 24.80
CA TYR A 1127 13.20 0.66 24.82
C TYR A 1127 11.91 -0.06 24.46
N GLY A 1128 12.02 -1.21 23.80
CA GLY A 1128 10.86 -2.02 23.48
C GLY A 1128 11.26 -3.45 23.19
N ALA A 1129 10.30 -4.36 23.22
CA ALA A 1129 10.50 -5.71 22.74
C ALA A 1129 9.19 -6.26 22.15
N ALA A 1130 9.31 -7.26 21.28
CA ALA A 1130 8.18 -7.96 20.70
C ALA A 1130 8.40 -9.47 20.68
N VAL A 1131 7.35 -10.23 21.02
CA VAL A 1131 7.24 -11.67 20.80
C VAL A 1131 6.29 -11.86 19.62
N SER A 1132 6.70 -12.60 18.59
CA SER A 1132 5.82 -12.95 17.47
C SER A 1132 5.82 -14.45 17.23
N VAL A 1133 4.63 -15.00 16.97
CA VAL A 1133 4.42 -16.40 16.58
C VAL A 1133 4.00 -16.44 15.13
N VAL A 1134 4.73 -17.21 14.32
CA VAL A 1134 4.51 -17.35 12.88
C VAL A 1134 4.19 -18.80 12.56
N GLU A 1135 3.32 -19.03 11.59
CA GLU A 1135 3.07 -20.34 10.99
C GLU A 1135 3.51 -20.33 9.53
N LEU A 1136 4.25 -21.36 9.12
CA LEU A 1136 4.85 -21.54 7.80
C LEU A 1136 4.32 -22.84 7.16
N ASP A 1137 3.88 -22.73 5.92
CA ASP A 1137 3.62 -23.88 5.04
C ASP A 1137 4.88 -24.25 4.27
N ALA A 1138 5.48 -25.39 4.61
CA ALA A 1138 6.70 -25.86 3.96
C ALA A 1138 6.49 -26.32 2.51
N LEU A 1139 5.25 -26.56 2.06
CA LEU A 1139 4.96 -26.93 0.68
C LEU A 1139 4.84 -25.71 -0.24
N THR A 1140 4.48 -24.56 0.33
CA THR A 1140 4.24 -23.35 -0.45
C THR A 1140 5.16 -22.20 -0.07
N GLY A 1141 5.85 -22.21 1.05
CA GLY A 1141 6.60 -21.05 1.56
C GLY A 1141 5.72 -19.91 2.09
N GLN A 1142 4.39 -20.02 2.01
CA GLN A 1142 3.50 -19.01 2.58
C GLN A 1142 3.58 -19.04 4.10
N SER A 1143 3.53 -17.84 4.70
CA SER A 1143 3.57 -17.69 6.14
C SER A 1143 2.57 -16.65 6.64
N GLN A 1144 2.16 -16.79 7.89
CA GLN A 1144 1.27 -15.85 8.56
C GLN A 1144 1.77 -15.57 9.98
N VAL A 1145 1.61 -14.32 10.42
CA VAL A 1145 1.75 -13.97 11.84
C VAL A 1145 0.45 -14.36 12.55
N LEU A 1146 0.54 -15.29 13.50
CA LEU A 1146 -0.59 -15.75 14.30
C LEU A 1146 -0.90 -14.78 15.44
N SER A 1147 0.15 -14.29 16.10
CA SER A 1147 0.05 -13.34 17.20
C SER A 1147 1.35 -12.56 17.37
N SER A 1148 1.22 -11.35 17.91
CA SER A 1148 2.33 -10.54 18.37
C SER A 1148 1.97 -9.83 19.68
N THR A 1149 2.86 -9.92 20.66
CA THR A 1149 2.80 -9.15 21.91
C THR A 1149 3.94 -8.15 21.89
N ILE A 1150 3.63 -6.87 22.10
CA ILE A 1150 4.60 -5.78 22.02
C ILE A 1150 4.55 -5.00 23.32
N LEU A 1151 5.71 -4.82 23.96
CA LEU A 1151 5.88 -3.94 25.11
C LEU A 1151 6.83 -2.81 24.72
N PHE A 1152 6.42 -1.58 24.99
CA PHE A 1152 7.15 -0.38 24.61
C PHE A 1152 7.22 0.60 25.77
N ASP A 1153 8.44 0.90 26.21
CA ASP A 1153 8.71 1.97 27.17
C ASP A 1153 8.74 3.31 26.43
N CYS A 1154 7.62 4.02 26.54
CA CYS A 1154 7.44 5.37 26.02
C CYS A 1154 7.51 6.46 27.10
N GLY A 1155 7.90 6.10 28.33
CA GLY A 1155 7.73 6.95 29.50
C GLY A 1155 6.26 7.31 29.75
N GLU A 1156 6.01 8.55 30.18
CA GLU A 1156 4.66 9.07 30.39
C GLU A 1156 4.07 9.56 29.06
N SER A 1157 3.12 8.80 28.52
CA SER A 1157 2.46 9.16 27.26
C SER A 1157 1.54 10.38 27.41
N ILE A 1158 1.76 11.40 26.57
CA ILE A 1158 0.85 12.56 26.46
C ILE A 1158 -0.54 12.13 25.97
N ASN A 1159 -0.60 11.15 25.06
CA ASN A 1159 -1.83 10.61 24.53
C ASN A 1159 -1.63 9.13 24.15
N PRO A 1160 -2.12 8.20 24.99
CA PRO A 1160 -1.80 6.78 24.82
C PRO A 1160 -2.43 6.17 23.57
N VAL A 1161 -3.64 6.59 23.16
CA VAL A 1161 -4.29 6.03 21.95
C VAL A 1161 -3.58 6.46 20.67
N VAL A 1162 -3.00 7.67 20.65
CA VAL A 1162 -2.14 8.13 19.55
C VAL A 1162 -0.84 7.33 19.51
N ASP A 1163 -0.19 7.13 20.66
CA ASP A 1163 1.10 6.43 20.76
C ASP A 1163 0.99 4.94 20.41
N ILE A 1164 -0.06 4.26 20.89
CA ILE A 1164 -0.38 2.88 20.50
C ILE A 1164 -0.56 2.78 18.99
N GLY A 1165 -1.31 3.72 18.37
CA GLY A 1165 -1.47 3.76 16.92
C GLY A 1165 -0.13 3.92 16.18
N GLN A 1166 0.84 4.64 16.76
CA GLN A 1166 2.19 4.75 16.19
C GLN A 1166 2.97 3.42 16.29
N VAL A 1167 2.84 2.69 17.39
CA VAL A 1167 3.46 1.37 17.59
C VAL A 1167 2.89 0.36 16.60
N GLU A 1168 1.57 0.22 16.53
CA GLU A 1168 0.89 -0.72 15.63
C GLU A 1168 1.18 -0.40 14.15
N GLY A 1169 1.11 0.89 13.78
CA GLY A 1169 1.46 1.35 12.44
C GLY A 1169 2.90 1.08 12.05
N GLY A 1170 3.83 1.29 12.99
CA GLY A 1170 5.25 1.03 12.79
C GLY A 1170 5.55 -0.46 12.64
N PHE A 1171 4.91 -1.29 13.47
CA PHE A 1171 5.02 -2.73 13.43
C PHE A 1171 4.55 -3.30 12.09
N VAL A 1172 3.35 -2.93 11.62
CA VAL A 1172 2.83 -3.42 10.33
C VAL A 1172 3.63 -2.88 9.13
N GLN A 1173 4.17 -1.66 9.21
CA GLN A 1173 5.07 -1.13 8.19
C GLN A 1173 6.40 -1.92 8.13
N ALA A 1174 6.94 -2.36 9.26
CA ALA A 1174 8.13 -3.22 9.30
C ALA A 1174 7.81 -4.67 8.87
N LEU A 1175 6.62 -5.19 9.21
CA LEU A 1175 6.15 -6.50 8.77
C LEU A 1175 6.14 -6.61 7.24
N GLY A 1176 5.61 -5.60 6.56
CA GLY A 1176 5.65 -5.53 5.10
C GLY A 1176 7.10 -5.55 4.58
N TRP A 1177 7.99 -4.72 5.13
CA TRP A 1177 9.42 -4.71 4.74
C TRP A 1177 10.13 -6.05 4.86
N HIS A 1178 9.82 -6.82 5.91
CA HIS A 1178 10.46 -8.10 6.17
C HIS A 1178 9.86 -9.26 5.37
N MET A 1179 8.60 -9.16 4.92
CA MET A 1179 7.87 -10.31 4.39
C MET A 1179 7.35 -10.15 2.96
N THR A 1180 6.88 -8.97 2.55
CA THR A 1180 6.12 -8.82 1.28
C THR A 1180 6.55 -7.65 0.39
N GLU A 1181 7.13 -6.59 0.96
CA GLU A 1181 7.47 -5.37 0.24
C GLU A 1181 8.83 -5.51 -0.46
N GLU A 1182 8.82 -5.52 -1.78
CA GLU A 1182 10.02 -5.68 -2.59
C GLU A 1182 10.14 -4.60 -3.68
N ILE A 1183 11.36 -4.08 -3.82
CA ILE A 1183 11.72 -3.11 -4.85
C ILE A 1183 12.67 -3.80 -5.80
N ASP A 1184 12.27 -3.95 -7.06
CA ASP A 1184 13.13 -4.54 -8.07
C ASP A 1184 13.27 -3.65 -9.30
N TYR A 1185 14.48 -3.62 -9.83
CA TYR A 1185 14.90 -2.87 -10.99
C TYR A 1185 15.38 -3.82 -12.07
N ASP A 1186 14.98 -3.56 -13.30
CA ASP A 1186 15.53 -4.26 -14.45
C ASP A 1186 17.04 -3.98 -14.54
N SER A 1187 17.84 -5.03 -14.44
CA SER A 1187 19.31 -4.94 -14.32
C SER A 1187 20.02 -4.35 -15.54
N SER A 1188 19.29 -4.01 -16.59
CA SER A 1188 19.87 -3.55 -17.85
C SER A 1188 19.37 -2.22 -18.37
N THR A 1189 18.11 -1.91 -18.11
CA THR A 1189 17.49 -0.64 -18.47
C THR A 1189 17.47 0.26 -17.25
N GLY A 1190 17.49 -0.32 -16.04
CA GLY A 1190 17.33 0.39 -14.78
C GLY A 1190 15.88 0.70 -14.43
N GLU A 1191 14.91 0.25 -15.25
CA GLU A 1191 13.47 0.47 -15.02
C GLU A 1191 13.03 -0.11 -13.67
N LEU A 1192 12.19 0.61 -12.93
CA LEU A 1192 11.54 0.08 -11.72
C LEU A 1192 10.36 -0.82 -12.09
N LEU A 1193 10.40 -2.07 -11.65
CA LEU A 1193 9.42 -3.09 -12.06
C LEU A 1193 8.25 -3.21 -11.09
N THR A 1194 8.47 -2.85 -9.83
CA THR A 1194 7.44 -2.85 -8.77
C THR A 1194 6.88 -1.45 -8.53
N ASN A 1195 6.50 -0.73 -9.60
CA ASN A 1195 6.07 0.67 -9.55
C ASN A 1195 4.56 0.88 -9.27
N GLY A 1196 3.79 -0.14 -8.91
CA GLY A 1196 2.33 -0.07 -8.81
C GLY A 1196 1.73 -0.92 -7.69
N THR A 1197 0.44 -0.75 -7.42
CA THR A 1197 -0.27 -1.46 -6.35
C THR A 1197 -0.53 -2.94 -6.63
N TRP A 1198 -0.34 -3.36 -7.89
CA TRP A 1198 -0.40 -4.76 -8.32
C TRP A 1198 0.92 -5.49 -8.12
N THR A 1199 2.05 -4.77 -8.20
CA THR A 1199 3.40 -5.34 -8.18
C THR A 1199 4.17 -5.07 -6.88
N TYR A 1200 3.78 -4.07 -6.09
CA TYR A 1200 4.33 -3.77 -4.75
C TYR A 1200 3.28 -4.05 -3.66
N LYS A 1201 3.60 -4.90 -2.66
CA LYS A 1201 2.60 -5.47 -1.75
C LYS A 1201 2.83 -5.28 -0.27
#